data_AF-E7RTH7-F1
#
_entry.id   AF-E7RTH7-F1
#
_cell.length_a   1.000
_cell.length_b   1.000
_cell.length_c   1.000
_cell.angle_alpha   90.00
_cell.angle_beta   90.00
_cell.angle_gamma   90.00
#
_symmetry.space_group_name_H-M   'P 1'
#
loop_
_entity.id
_entity.type
_entity.pdbx_description
1 polymer ?
#
loop_
_entity_poly.entity_id
_entity_poly.type
_entity_poly.pdbx_seq_one_letter_code
_entity_poly.pdbx_strand_id
1 'polypeptide(L)'
;MKHLITIQRLCLFLLVFLLAAPAWSKSETWKARDRKKREVEGTRTSADGIVTVTWSDCKTGPALTAANRNWVMKNGSSVTISCKDGWRVRGFRIREQLENPTYINCVDDNRYKKTYYGSSDETHEKSLNISCWDAPSQDIRIEAINDVEFAVYEIDYVKAVSVGFKHSQYNVYSMSGWITPEIISNGHTGNVRYSLENNGTIAKVLDGGKLHIMRPGKGVFTVTYLANGTYAKSEGSTTINVMRDKVTFSKKNEVNLISCGDDYGIFELFNHNTSSHRDYNTNNGGFSVTSSNPNVIKFDGRLRCGSKAGEVTITIKQAQNDYYEAASFSQTFYVIRRDRNGAMLIKDADEWKLFCKLVNEKGMTNLNARLDGDVNLGGDIVMVGTSRSYSGTFDGQEHALKINWNSGDRKWIAPFQNVDGATIKNLRTEGEINSNTHFLSGLICNVYGTTTISGCVSAVNITSTYNGSGCDAAGMIECVWHNAKVTITDCVVKGKFNATTEKGKRYMAGFVNNQYGTCTLTNCLYAGENNCSRGYTFCTNSFSGTTLNNCYYLNACGEAQGTPVTKEQLRNGYVAYKLQAGRGEYTIWGQDLDSDAQPMPTNAPLKMVYEVKFSYKGQVRTTRYANRGKGIYGSLPTAKEILGSNFNPQDTYNFTFSGKFTTSTPITADRTVIVTILINNCYMIGSKEEWKEFCELVKDGQTNLDAKMTADINLGTDIAMVGNNEYSYAIVGSGRPYTGTFDGQGHTLNVSWYPKEGYKIAPFQSVNNATIKNLCVTGNINSEMDRGIFGGLISNADGNTTITNCITDMRLTIKDGDVGGMVCEILGGSLTMTKCVTNGVITLDNRGYGAGMIYSGYNASITMTDCLVKVFFRPSDWARLTMSGFIYSLDYKNEPTTKPVTLNNCLYLGAGNVTQLYGPLRTFAPEKYTTLNNCYHLNKCGETPQGTQVTEKQLKSGEITKLLQNNRTDVCHWAQVLGEMPNLYHAPDKSRTNYVYYDEANSRWTCEDFRLTDGTPLPIGLDFLAVKATYERPFSSKNNATVCLPYELPRNGSFDVHTLSGGQGSKVYFKPVNDKLEAYRPYYITANGTPQLGGTNLQVKAFHDDNLKTTTGTGHSITGTVDGVDNATAAAANAYILQDDGLFHKVTTEHSDATVPAYRAYIICPKASGAKELSIIIDGETTGIDGMTDDAAGTKDGPVYDLQGRRVADRLDDAARHQLPAGVYIVNGRKVVVK
;
A
#
# COMPACT_ATOMS: atom_id res chain seq x y z
N MET A 1 61.65 44.36 -37.23
CA MET A 1 61.13 45.72 -37.49
C MET A 1 61.46 46.56 -36.27
N LYS A 2 62.60 47.26 -36.21
CA LYS A 2 62.96 48.51 -36.90
C LYS A 2 61.91 49.62 -36.69
N HIS A 3 62.33 50.63 -35.93
CA HIS A 3 61.90 52.03 -35.93
C HIS A 3 60.49 52.36 -35.46
N LEU A 4 60.37 52.96 -34.28
CA LEU A 4 60.02 54.38 -34.09
C LEU A 4 59.81 54.65 -32.59
N ILE A 5 60.78 55.30 -31.92
CA ILE A 5 60.51 56.53 -31.14
C ILE A 5 61.78 57.38 -31.30
N THR A 6 61.82 58.07 -32.44
CA THR A 6 62.57 59.30 -32.62
C THR A 6 61.70 60.40 -32.03
N ILE A 7 62.06 60.91 -30.85
CA ILE A 7 61.94 62.31 -30.36
C ILE A 7 62.61 62.30 -28.98
N GLN A 8 63.94 62.20 -28.96
CA GLN A 8 64.78 62.74 -27.87
C GLN A 8 66.28 62.76 -28.23
N ARG A 9 66.64 62.80 -29.51
CA ARG A 9 68.03 62.96 -29.98
C ARG A 9 68.07 63.75 -31.28
N LEU A 10 67.52 64.96 -31.25
CA LEU A 10 67.86 66.04 -32.16
C LEU A 10 67.83 67.33 -31.32
N CYS A 11 68.85 68.17 -31.45
CA CYS A 11 69.07 69.41 -30.69
C CYS A 11 69.70 69.26 -29.29
N LEU A 12 70.39 68.14 -29.07
CA LEU A 12 71.70 68.11 -28.41
C LEU A 12 72.76 68.78 -29.34
N PHE A 13 72.52 70.03 -29.76
CA PHE A 13 73.42 70.82 -30.60
C PHE A 13 73.53 72.30 -30.18
N LEU A 14 72.92 72.73 -29.07
CA LEU A 14 73.00 74.13 -28.65
C LEU A 14 73.04 74.36 -27.13
N LEU A 15 73.62 73.44 -26.36
CA LEU A 15 73.94 73.72 -24.94
C LEU A 15 75.29 73.14 -24.49
N VAL A 16 76.29 73.18 -25.39
CA VAL A 16 77.70 73.27 -25.02
C VAL A 16 78.19 74.67 -25.41
N PHE A 17 77.61 75.69 -24.79
CA PHE A 17 78.39 76.83 -24.33
C PHE A 17 78.36 76.81 -22.81
N LEU A 18 78.92 75.71 -22.29
CA LEU A 18 79.79 75.80 -21.14
C LEU A 18 80.95 76.72 -21.57
N LEU A 19 80.73 78.03 -21.51
CA LEU A 19 81.72 78.89 -20.86
C LEU A 19 81.36 78.92 -19.37
N ALA A 20 81.15 77.74 -18.74
CA ALA A 20 81.67 77.64 -17.40
C ALA A 20 83.17 77.74 -17.63
N ALA A 21 83.71 78.87 -17.15
CA ALA A 21 85.12 79.16 -17.10
C ALA A 21 85.86 77.84 -16.88
N PRO A 22 86.82 77.49 -17.75
CA PRO A 22 87.48 76.21 -17.61
C PRO A 22 87.98 76.13 -16.18
N ALA A 23 87.47 75.13 -15.44
CA ALA A 23 87.87 74.86 -14.07
C ALA A 23 89.29 74.34 -14.15
N TRP A 24 90.22 75.26 -14.35
CA TRP A 24 91.63 75.02 -14.30
C TRP A 24 91.96 74.57 -12.89
N SER A 25 92.99 73.73 -12.77
CA SER A 25 93.69 73.55 -11.51
C SER A 25 93.85 74.89 -10.83
N LYS A 26 93.75 74.93 -9.50
CA LYS A 26 94.14 76.16 -8.82
C LYS A 26 95.63 76.37 -9.07
N SER A 27 95.99 77.61 -9.37
CA SER A 27 97.38 77.93 -9.67
C SER A 27 97.81 79.13 -8.85
N GLU A 28 98.92 78.99 -8.13
CA GLU A 28 99.53 80.09 -7.39
C GLU A 28 100.77 80.54 -8.15
N THR A 29 100.85 81.83 -8.50
CA THR A 29 101.96 82.41 -9.27
C THR A 29 102.80 83.32 -8.38
N TRP A 30 104.12 83.12 -8.42
CA TRP A 30 105.11 83.97 -7.77
C TRP A 30 105.94 84.67 -8.83
N LYS A 31 106.15 85.99 -8.65
CA LYS A 31 106.94 86.83 -9.57
C LYS A 31 108.09 87.53 -8.84
N ALA A 32 109.30 87.50 -9.41
CA ALA A 32 110.52 88.08 -8.86
C ALA A 32 110.47 89.60 -8.70
N ARG A 33 109.77 90.27 -9.62
CA ARG A 33 109.54 91.72 -9.61
C ARG A 33 108.70 92.21 -8.41
N ASP A 34 107.94 91.34 -7.74
CA ASP A 34 107.16 91.73 -6.57
C ASP A 34 108.07 91.91 -5.34
N ARG A 35 108.41 93.18 -5.05
CA ARG A 35 109.30 93.56 -3.93
C ARG A 35 108.72 93.23 -2.55
N LYS A 36 107.41 93.00 -2.39
CA LYS A 36 106.84 92.55 -1.11
C LYS A 36 107.14 91.07 -0.86
N LYS A 37 107.39 90.31 -1.91
CA LYS A 37 107.76 88.89 -1.88
C LYS A 37 109.30 88.69 -2.02
N ARG A 38 110.11 89.49 -1.30
CA ARG A 38 111.60 89.40 -1.33
C ARG A 38 112.06 87.96 -1.08
N GLU A 39 112.90 87.40 -1.93
CA GLU A 39 113.49 86.08 -1.68
C GLU A 39 114.80 86.22 -0.91
N VAL A 40 114.83 85.60 0.26
CA VAL A 40 116.02 85.11 0.95
C VAL A 40 115.72 83.62 1.14
N GLU A 41 116.72 82.74 1.05
CA GLU A 41 116.65 81.28 1.27
C GLU A 41 115.53 80.87 2.27
N GLY A 42 114.61 79.97 1.87
CA GLY A 42 113.54 79.51 2.78
C GLY A 42 112.19 79.12 2.15
N THR A 43 111.22 78.84 3.04
CA THR A 43 109.87 78.34 2.74
C THR A 43 108.85 79.45 2.50
N ARG A 44 108.00 79.29 1.48
CA ARG A 44 106.90 80.18 1.13
C ARG A 44 105.59 79.44 1.15
N THR A 45 104.49 80.13 1.44
CA THR A 45 103.15 79.57 1.33
C THR A 45 102.29 80.44 0.42
N SER A 46 101.39 79.83 -0.36
CA SER A 46 100.40 80.51 -1.20
C SER A 46 99.47 81.38 -0.35
N ALA A 47 98.84 82.37 -0.97
CA ALA A 47 97.92 83.26 -0.24
C ALA A 47 96.75 82.52 0.43
N ASP A 48 96.32 81.38 -0.15
CA ASP A 48 95.27 80.54 0.42
C ASP A 48 95.78 79.48 1.41
N GLY A 49 97.08 79.47 1.72
CA GLY A 49 97.65 78.58 2.73
C GLY A 49 97.77 77.11 2.29
N ILE A 50 97.47 76.80 1.02
CA ILE A 50 97.39 75.42 0.54
C ILE A 50 98.73 74.93 0.00
N VAL A 51 99.45 75.73 -0.79
CA VAL A 51 100.72 75.32 -1.38
C VAL A 51 101.86 75.94 -0.59
N THR A 52 102.84 75.13 -0.25
CA THR A 52 104.10 75.55 0.36
C THR A 52 105.24 75.22 -0.60
N VAL A 53 106.11 76.18 -0.89
CA VAL A 53 107.25 76.04 -1.79
C VAL A 53 108.52 76.39 -1.02
N THR A 54 109.38 75.40 -0.83
CA THR A 54 110.62 75.52 -0.05
C THR A 54 111.80 75.37 -0.98
N TRP A 55 112.58 76.44 -1.10
CA TRP A 55 113.79 76.46 -1.90
C TRP A 55 115.00 76.20 -1.01
N SER A 56 115.91 75.33 -1.44
CA SER A 56 117.15 75.07 -0.70
C SER A 56 118.24 76.09 -1.01
N ASP A 57 118.35 76.58 -2.24
CA ASP A 57 119.23 77.71 -2.59
C ASP A 57 118.74 78.40 -3.88
N CYS A 58 117.88 79.39 -3.71
CA CYS A 58 117.38 80.24 -4.79
C CYS A 58 117.35 81.70 -4.32
N LYS A 59 118.12 82.56 -4.99
CA LYS A 59 118.39 83.93 -4.54
C LYS A 59 118.02 84.93 -5.62
N THR A 60 117.65 86.15 -5.22
CA THR A 60 117.41 87.22 -6.20
C THR A 60 118.72 87.83 -6.69
N GLY A 61 118.92 87.91 -8.00
CA GLY A 61 120.14 88.46 -8.59
C GLY A 61 120.36 89.96 -8.31
N PRO A 62 121.60 90.49 -8.49
CA PRO A 62 121.94 91.89 -8.24
C PRO A 62 121.29 92.81 -9.30
N ALA A 63 120.05 93.25 -9.07
CA ALA A 63 119.30 94.09 -10.01
C ALA A 63 119.23 95.56 -9.56
N LEU A 64 119.61 96.49 -10.45
CA LEU A 64 119.54 97.94 -10.25
C LEU A 64 118.10 98.49 -10.15
N THR A 65 117.12 97.86 -10.80
CA THR A 65 115.68 98.26 -10.78
C THR A 65 114.74 97.07 -10.61
N ALA A 66 113.50 97.31 -10.17
CA ALA A 66 112.53 96.24 -9.87
C ALA A 66 112.09 95.40 -11.08
N ALA A 67 112.16 95.97 -12.29
CA ALA A 67 111.69 95.33 -13.52
C ALA A 67 112.60 94.19 -14.00
N ASN A 68 113.90 94.26 -13.71
CA ASN A 68 114.92 93.30 -14.19
C ASN A 68 115.30 92.27 -13.13
N ARG A 69 114.44 92.07 -12.11
CA ARG A 69 114.75 91.17 -11.00
C ARG A 69 114.43 89.74 -11.40
N ASN A 70 115.40 88.86 -11.22
CA ASN A 70 115.33 87.44 -11.47
C ASN A 70 115.63 86.64 -10.21
N TRP A 71 115.27 85.36 -10.25
CA TRP A 71 115.64 84.35 -9.28
C TRP A 71 116.64 83.42 -9.90
N VAL A 72 117.70 83.12 -9.15
CA VAL A 72 118.79 82.24 -9.55
C VAL A 72 118.78 81.05 -8.60
N MET A 73 118.30 79.92 -9.09
CA MET A 73 118.35 78.63 -8.43
C MET A 73 119.70 77.99 -8.73
N LYS A 74 120.55 77.77 -7.73
CA LYS A 74 121.92 77.29 -7.96
C LYS A 74 121.98 75.81 -8.37
N ASN A 75 122.99 75.44 -9.13
CA ASN A 75 123.26 74.06 -9.49
C ASN A 75 123.36 73.17 -8.23
N GLY A 76 122.67 72.02 -8.24
CA GLY A 76 122.58 71.10 -7.11
C GLY A 76 121.54 71.49 -6.05
N SER A 77 120.86 72.63 -6.21
CA SER A 77 119.79 73.05 -5.31
C SER A 77 118.45 72.42 -5.68
N SER A 78 117.45 72.62 -4.83
CA SER A 78 116.14 71.97 -4.90
C SER A 78 115.01 72.89 -4.50
N VAL A 79 113.82 72.56 -4.98
CA VAL A 79 112.56 73.13 -4.56
C VAL A 79 111.59 72.02 -4.23
N THR A 80 111.14 71.98 -2.98
CA THR A 80 110.09 71.09 -2.54
C THR A 80 108.78 71.86 -2.50
N ILE A 81 107.79 71.36 -3.23
CA ILE A 81 106.45 71.91 -3.29
C ILE A 81 105.54 70.94 -2.56
N SER A 82 104.88 71.39 -1.51
CA SER A 82 103.99 70.57 -0.70
C SER A 82 102.63 71.22 -0.61
N CYS A 83 101.57 70.43 -0.78
CA CYS A 83 100.20 70.86 -0.54
C CYS A 83 99.75 70.49 0.88
N LYS A 84 98.87 71.30 1.47
CA LYS A 84 98.14 70.97 2.70
C LYS A 84 97.31 69.69 2.50
N ASP A 85 97.07 68.96 3.59
CA ASP A 85 96.17 67.80 3.59
C ASP A 85 94.84 68.09 2.89
N GLY A 86 94.39 67.15 2.05
CA GLY A 86 93.23 67.34 1.18
C GLY A 86 93.52 68.04 -0.15
N TRP A 87 94.79 68.34 -0.45
CA TRP A 87 95.24 68.88 -1.73
C TRP A 87 96.46 68.11 -2.25
N ARG A 88 96.68 68.17 -3.56
CA ARG A 88 97.78 67.49 -4.26
C ARG A 88 98.41 68.42 -5.27
N VAL A 89 99.73 68.31 -5.42
CA VAL A 89 100.45 69.09 -6.43
C VAL A 89 100.07 68.54 -7.79
N ARG A 90 99.64 69.39 -8.71
CA ARG A 90 99.36 69.03 -10.10
C ARG A 90 100.55 69.34 -10.99
N GLY A 91 101.28 70.42 -10.71
CA GLY A 91 102.51 70.72 -11.43
C GLY A 91 103.23 71.97 -10.97
N PHE A 92 104.48 72.10 -11.42
CA PHE A 92 105.36 73.25 -11.25
C PHE A 92 105.69 73.82 -12.62
N ARG A 93 105.50 75.12 -12.80
CA ARG A 93 105.71 75.81 -14.07
C ARG A 93 106.64 76.99 -13.90
N ILE A 94 107.56 77.21 -14.82
CA ILE A 94 108.29 78.48 -14.95
C ILE A 94 107.71 79.20 -16.15
N ARG A 95 107.19 80.42 -15.96
CA ARG A 95 106.50 81.20 -17.00
C ARG A 95 107.37 82.26 -17.64
N GLU A 96 108.20 82.92 -16.83
CA GLU A 96 109.11 83.97 -17.28
C GLU A 96 110.54 83.44 -17.08
N GLN A 97 111.11 82.83 -18.12
CA GLN A 97 112.42 82.18 -18.09
C GLN A 97 113.52 83.10 -18.56
N LEU A 98 114.68 83.04 -17.91
CA LEU A 98 115.81 83.91 -18.24
C LEU A 98 117.01 83.10 -18.69
N GLU A 99 117.45 82.12 -17.89
CA GLU A 99 118.64 81.33 -18.21
C GLU A 99 118.49 79.88 -17.74
N ASN A 100 118.95 78.94 -18.57
CA ASN A 100 118.97 77.50 -18.28
C ASN A 100 117.67 76.90 -17.68
N PRO A 101 116.45 77.36 -18.06
CA PRO A 101 115.21 76.97 -17.37
C PRO A 101 114.94 75.48 -17.43
N THR A 102 115.44 74.80 -18.47
CA THR A 102 115.29 73.36 -18.71
C THR A 102 116.25 72.51 -17.90
N TYR A 103 117.10 73.06 -17.04
CA TYR A 103 118.01 72.27 -16.20
C TYR A 103 117.42 71.97 -14.82
N ILE A 104 116.11 71.73 -14.74
CA ILE A 104 115.43 71.24 -13.52
C ILE A 104 114.58 70.00 -13.79
N ASN A 105 114.47 69.08 -12.83
CA ASN A 105 113.65 67.86 -12.93
C ASN A 105 113.01 67.49 -11.59
N CYS A 106 111.80 66.90 -11.62
CA CYS A 106 111.22 66.24 -10.45
C CYS A 106 111.96 64.94 -10.16
N VAL A 107 112.44 64.76 -8.93
CA VAL A 107 113.33 63.65 -8.55
C VAL A 107 112.66 62.60 -7.66
N ASP A 108 111.59 62.97 -6.94
CA ASP A 108 110.90 62.09 -5.99
C ASP A 108 109.63 61.44 -6.56
N ASP A 109 109.04 62.01 -7.61
CA ASP A 109 107.93 61.38 -8.33
C ASP A 109 108.11 61.44 -9.86
N ASN A 110 108.45 60.28 -10.42
CA ASN A 110 108.66 60.11 -11.86
C ASN A 110 107.38 60.24 -12.71
N ARG A 111 106.19 60.28 -12.09
CA ARG A 111 104.90 60.50 -12.78
C ARG A 111 104.70 61.95 -13.18
N TYR A 112 105.42 62.89 -12.54
CA TYR A 112 105.42 64.29 -12.93
C TYR A 112 106.38 64.48 -14.10
N LYS A 113 105.81 64.65 -15.29
CA LYS A 113 106.55 64.71 -16.55
C LYS A 113 106.79 66.16 -16.95
N LYS A 114 107.94 66.38 -17.58
CA LYS A 114 108.41 67.68 -18.04
C LYS A 114 107.97 67.96 -19.48
N THR A 115 107.43 69.14 -19.75
CA THR A 115 106.94 69.61 -21.07
C THR A 115 107.30 71.07 -21.33
N TYR A 116 107.46 71.44 -22.61
CA TYR A 116 107.93 72.76 -23.06
C TYR A 116 106.96 73.37 -24.10
N TYR A 117 106.60 74.65 -23.98
CA TYR A 117 105.69 75.34 -24.90
C TYR A 117 106.34 76.62 -25.48
N GLY A 118 106.36 76.76 -26.81
CA GLY A 118 106.71 77.98 -27.52
C GLY A 118 105.55 78.43 -28.41
N SER A 119 105.05 79.65 -28.23
CA SER A 119 104.07 80.28 -29.12
C SER A 119 104.23 81.82 -29.11
N SER A 120 103.88 82.42 -30.25
CA SER A 120 104.34 83.68 -30.85
C SER A 120 103.79 85.01 -30.28
N ASP A 121 104.57 86.05 -30.61
CA ASP A 121 104.30 87.49 -30.70
C ASP A 121 104.22 88.40 -29.44
N GLU A 122 105.16 89.36 -29.47
CA GLU A 122 105.16 90.72 -28.89
C GLU A 122 105.44 90.99 -27.40
N THR A 123 105.72 90.01 -26.54
CA THR A 123 106.20 90.34 -25.15
C THR A 123 107.34 89.51 -24.56
N HIS A 124 107.92 88.55 -25.29
CA HIS A 124 109.08 87.71 -24.91
C HIS A 124 109.07 87.12 -23.49
N GLU A 125 108.66 85.85 -23.31
CA GLU A 125 109.16 84.94 -22.24
C GLU A 125 108.74 83.46 -22.49
N LYS A 126 109.71 82.52 -22.53
CA LYS A 126 109.53 81.05 -22.75
C LYS A 126 109.01 80.36 -21.47
N SER A 127 108.23 79.25 -21.55
CA SER A 127 107.69 78.55 -20.35
C SER A 127 107.91 77.02 -20.28
N LEU A 128 108.12 76.48 -19.07
CA LEU A 128 108.47 75.09 -18.71
C LEU A 128 107.41 74.57 -17.75
N ASN A 129 106.98 73.31 -17.87
CA ASN A 129 106.02 72.68 -16.98
C ASN A 129 106.48 71.28 -16.54
N ILE A 130 106.38 70.95 -15.26
CA ILE A 130 106.59 69.64 -14.66
C ILE A 130 105.29 69.24 -13.97
N SER A 131 104.51 68.32 -14.54
CA SER A 131 103.13 68.05 -14.07
C SER A 131 102.68 66.59 -14.20
N CYS A 132 101.68 66.19 -13.40
CA CYS A 132 101.01 64.91 -13.46
C CYS A 132 99.48 65.08 -13.40
N TRP A 133 98.75 64.66 -14.43
CA TRP A 133 97.28 64.83 -14.49
C TRP A 133 96.51 64.04 -13.44
N ASP A 134 97.09 63.01 -12.83
CA ASP A 134 96.43 62.29 -11.72
C ASP A 134 96.68 62.97 -10.35
N ALA A 135 97.72 63.83 -10.26
CA ALA A 135 98.20 64.48 -9.03
C ALA A 135 98.21 63.52 -7.83
N PRO A 136 98.98 62.42 -7.91
CA PRO A 136 99.01 61.43 -6.84
C PRO A 136 99.71 61.96 -5.58
N SER A 137 100.60 62.94 -5.72
CA SER A 137 101.54 63.32 -4.69
C SER A 137 101.14 64.61 -4.00
N GLN A 138 101.19 64.57 -2.67
CA GLN A 138 100.93 65.72 -1.83
C GLN A 138 102.08 66.71 -1.89
N ASP A 139 103.29 66.21 -2.05
CA ASP A 139 104.49 66.98 -2.26
C ASP A 139 105.32 66.40 -3.42
N ILE A 140 106.08 67.28 -4.08
CA ILE A 140 107.07 66.94 -5.09
C ILE A 140 108.32 67.76 -4.87
N ARG A 141 109.47 67.21 -5.23
CA ARG A 141 110.79 67.83 -5.12
C ARG A 141 111.42 67.91 -6.50
N ILE A 142 111.79 69.13 -6.87
CA ILE A 142 112.42 69.45 -8.15
C ILE A 142 113.83 69.93 -7.88
N GLU A 143 114.80 69.41 -8.61
CA GLU A 143 116.22 69.74 -8.43
C GLU A 143 116.80 70.37 -9.69
N ALA A 144 117.69 71.34 -9.50
CA ALA A 144 118.43 71.99 -10.55
C ALA A 144 119.76 71.28 -10.80
N ILE A 145 120.02 70.97 -12.06
CA ILE A 145 121.26 70.34 -12.56
C ILE A 145 122.19 71.36 -13.25
N ASN A 146 121.81 72.63 -13.25
CA ASN A 146 122.65 73.78 -13.60
C ASN A 146 122.12 75.01 -12.85
N ASP A 147 122.84 76.14 -12.87
CA ASP A 147 122.30 77.42 -12.39
C ASP A 147 121.11 77.81 -13.29
N VAL A 148 119.91 77.93 -12.70
CA VAL A 148 118.66 78.20 -13.42
C VAL A 148 118.08 79.55 -13.02
N GLU A 149 117.85 80.41 -14.01
CA GLU A 149 117.30 81.75 -13.80
C GLU A 149 115.89 81.94 -14.34
N PHE A 150 115.01 82.49 -13.52
CA PHE A 150 113.62 82.77 -13.89
C PHE A 150 113.02 83.94 -13.10
N ALA A 151 112.08 84.64 -13.71
CA ALA A 151 111.35 85.73 -13.09
C ALA A 151 109.98 85.30 -12.55
N VAL A 152 109.37 84.21 -13.06
CA VAL A 152 108.04 83.76 -12.61
C VAL A 152 107.93 82.25 -12.59
N TYR A 153 107.42 81.71 -11.49
CA TYR A 153 106.96 80.33 -11.42
C TYR A 153 105.53 80.22 -10.90
N GLU A 154 104.87 79.13 -11.24
CA GLU A 154 103.47 78.84 -10.93
C GLU A 154 103.33 77.40 -10.45
N ILE A 155 102.56 77.17 -9.39
CA ILE A 155 102.23 75.84 -8.90
C ILE A 155 100.76 75.55 -9.16
N ASP A 156 100.48 74.51 -9.92
CA ASP A 156 99.14 73.96 -10.05
C ASP A 156 98.88 72.95 -8.94
N TYR A 157 97.68 72.98 -8.36
CA TYR A 157 97.25 72.05 -7.33
C TYR A 157 95.73 71.80 -7.38
N VAL A 158 95.31 70.65 -6.87
CA VAL A 158 93.92 70.17 -6.94
C VAL A 158 93.47 69.54 -5.63
N LYS A 159 92.16 69.45 -5.42
CA LYS A 159 91.60 68.80 -4.22
C LYS A 159 91.80 67.30 -4.28
N ALA A 160 92.20 66.69 -3.18
CA ALA A 160 92.12 65.26 -2.97
C ALA A 160 90.98 64.97 -1.98
N VAL A 161 89.97 64.26 -2.45
CA VAL A 161 88.87 63.76 -1.61
C VAL A 161 88.91 62.24 -1.59
N SER A 162 88.58 61.64 -0.45
CA SER A 162 88.40 60.19 -0.38
C SER A 162 87.10 59.80 -1.07
N VAL A 163 87.15 58.79 -1.93
CA VAL A 163 85.94 58.14 -2.46
C VAL A 163 85.87 56.74 -1.88
N GLY A 164 84.68 56.19 -1.74
CA GLY A 164 84.50 54.91 -1.06
C GLY A 164 83.09 54.39 -1.18
N PHE A 165 82.74 53.44 -0.31
CA PHE A 165 81.41 52.87 -0.22
C PHE A 165 80.86 53.04 1.19
N LYS A 166 79.54 53.11 1.30
CA LYS A 166 78.85 53.22 2.59
C LYS A 166 79.07 52.01 3.49
N HIS A 167 79.26 50.83 2.88
CA HIS A 167 79.54 49.59 3.57
C HIS A 167 80.92 49.04 3.17
N SER A 168 81.68 48.57 4.15
CA SER A 168 82.99 47.92 3.94
C SER A 168 82.88 46.53 3.28
N GLN A 169 81.71 45.89 3.44
CA GLN A 169 81.37 44.63 2.77
C GLN A 169 79.86 44.57 2.48
N TYR A 170 79.51 44.08 1.29
CA TYR A 170 78.16 43.72 0.90
C TYR A 170 78.02 42.20 0.88
N ASN A 171 77.21 41.66 1.78
CA ASN A 171 76.83 40.25 1.79
C ASN A 171 75.59 40.07 0.91
N VAL A 172 75.73 39.29 -0.14
CA VAL A 172 74.64 39.02 -1.07
C VAL A 172 74.57 37.53 -1.37
N TYR A 173 73.41 37.05 -1.74
CA TYR A 173 73.22 35.67 -2.16
C TYR A 173 73.37 35.54 -3.68
N SER A 174 73.88 34.42 -4.17
CA SER A 174 74.03 34.05 -5.59
C SER A 174 72.77 34.32 -6.43
N MET A 175 71.59 34.18 -5.83
CA MET A 175 70.29 34.44 -6.49
C MET A 175 69.75 35.86 -6.31
N SER A 176 70.46 36.77 -5.65
CA SER A 176 70.00 38.16 -5.37
C SER A 176 69.86 39.01 -6.64
N GLY A 177 70.33 38.52 -7.80
CA GLY A 177 70.20 39.14 -9.11
C GLY A 177 71.11 40.33 -9.33
N TRP A 178 70.68 41.56 -9.00
CA TRP A 178 71.56 42.73 -9.11
C TRP A 178 71.51 43.59 -7.86
N ILE A 179 72.65 44.18 -7.53
CA ILE A 179 72.78 45.18 -6.47
C ILE A 179 73.44 46.44 -7.01
N THR A 180 73.21 47.56 -6.33
CA THR A 180 73.94 48.80 -6.57
C THR A 180 74.67 49.17 -5.29
N PRO A 181 75.97 48.86 -5.16
CA PRO A 181 76.76 49.28 -4.02
C PRO A 181 76.68 50.81 -3.87
N GLU A 182 76.34 51.29 -2.67
CA GLU A 182 76.19 52.72 -2.40
C GLU A 182 77.56 53.39 -2.31
N ILE A 183 77.83 54.32 -3.23
CA ILE A 183 79.11 55.02 -3.37
C ILE A 183 79.08 56.34 -2.60
N ILE A 184 80.16 56.61 -1.86
CA ILE A 184 80.44 57.90 -1.24
C ILE A 184 81.46 58.62 -2.12
N SER A 185 81.03 59.64 -2.86
CA SER A 185 81.89 60.41 -3.76
C SER A 185 82.59 61.59 -3.09
N ASN A 186 82.13 62.00 -1.90
CA ASN A 186 82.57 63.21 -1.18
C ASN A 186 82.72 64.46 -2.07
N GLY A 187 81.82 64.60 -3.06
CA GLY A 187 81.79 65.75 -3.98
C GLY A 187 82.74 65.66 -5.19
N HIS A 188 83.41 64.52 -5.41
CA HIS A 188 84.24 64.31 -6.59
C HIS A 188 83.39 64.24 -7.87
N THR A 189 83.70 65.11 -8.85
CA THR A 189 82.94 65.25 -10.11
C THR A 189 83.63 64.61 -11.32
N GLY A 190 84.52 63.65 -11.07
CA GLY A 190 85.31 62.98 -12.10
C GLY A 190 84.52 61.89 -12.80
N ASN A 191 84.89 61.56 -14.04
CA ASN A 191 84.33 60.39 -14.71
C ASN A 191 84.66 59.13 -13.90
N VAL A 192 83.66 58.27 -13.69
CA VAL A 192 83.77 57.11 -12.81
C VAL A 192 84.06 55.84 -13.62
N ARG A 193 85.02 55.04 -13.15
CA ARG A 193 85.28 53.68 -13.64
C ARG A 193 85.06 52.68 -12.51
N TYR A 194 84.61 51.49 -12.88
CA TYR A 194 84.33 50.40 -11.96
C TYR A 194 85.15 49.17 -12.35
N SER A 195 85.75 48.51 -11.36
CA SER A 195 86.40 47.22 -11.53
C SER A 195 86.03 46.29 -10.39
N LEU A 196 85.93 45.00 -10.68
CA LEU A 196 85.65 43.96 -9.69
C LEU A 196 86.67 42.84 -9.88
N GLU A 197 87.30 42.40 -8.78
CA GLU A 197 88.07 41.16 -8.79
C GLU A 197 87.14 39.96 -9.05
N ASN A 198 87.54 39.09 -9.97
CA ASN A 198 86.70 37.98 -10.45
C ASN A 198 85.41 38.47 -11.16
N ASN A 199 85.49 39.62 -11.85
CA ASN A 199 84.43 40.11 -12.72
C ASN A 199 84.06 39.08 -13.81
N GLY A 200 82.77 38.78 -13.92
CA GLY A 200 82.23 37.73 -14.79
C GLY A 200 82.23 36.34 -14.16
N THR A 201 82.78 36.17 -12.95
CA THR A 201 82.73 34.91 -12.18
C THR A 201 81.82 35.03 -10.97
N ILE A 202 82.13 35.92 -10.01
CA ILE A 202 81.30 36.08 -8.80
C ILE A 202 80.14 37.05 -9.02
N ALA A 203 80.39 38.11 -9.81
CA ALA A 203 79.39 39.03 -10.32
C ALA A 203 79.92 39.70 -11.59
N LYS A 204 79.02 40.24 -12.41
CA LYS A 204 79.35 41.03 -13.60
C LYS A 204 79.09 42.51 -13.35
N VAL A 205 80.09 43.35 -13.55
CA VAL A 205 79.95 44.81 -13.51
C VAL A 205 79.17 45.28 -14.73
N LEU A 206 78.09 46.03 -14.48
CA LEU A 206 77.22 46.62 -15.49
C LEU A 206 77.35 48.15 -15.50
N ASP A 207 76.71 48.78 -16.49
CA ASP A 207 76.66 50.24 -16.62
C ASP A 207 76.17 50.93 -15.32
N GLY A 208 76.86 52.00 -14.95
CA GLY A 208 76.58 52.76 -13.74
C GLY A 208 77.06 52.12 -12.43
N GLY A 209 77.86 51.05 -12.48
CA GLY A 209 78.45 50.42 -11.28
C GLY A 209 77.54 49.40 -10.60
N LYS A 210 76.45 48.98 -11.27
CA LYS A 210 75.59 47.89 -10.81
C LYS A 210 76.32 46.55 -10.94
N LEU A 211 76.09 45.65 -10.00
CA LEU A 211 76.67 44.31 -10.03
C LEU A 211 75.58 43.28 -10.24
N HIS A 212 75.67 42.50 -11.32
CA HIS A 212 74.85 41.33 -11.54
C HIS A 212 75.50 40.11 -10.84
N ILE A 213 74.91 39.64 -9.76
CA ILE A 213 75.41 38.55 -8.94
C ILE A 213 75.30 37.23 -9.69
N MET A 214 76.35 36.40 -9.62
CA MET A 214 76.44 35.15 -10.39
C MET A 214 76.73 33.94 -9.51
N ARG A 215 77.93 33.87 -8.90
CA ARG A 215 78.39 32.67 -8.18
C ARG A 215 79.00 33.03 -6.83
N PRO A 216 78.94 32.11 -5.86
CA PRO A 216 79.56 32.28 -4.56
C PRO A 216 81.06 32.53 -4.67
N GLY A 217 81.54 33.41 -3.81
CA GLY A 217 82.92 33.85 -3.80
C GLY A 217 83.03 35.28 -3.28
N LYS A 218 84.27 35.71 -3.07
CA LYS A 218 84.59 37.01 -2.51
C LYS A 218 85.49 37.75 -3.49
N GLY A 219 85.25 39.04 -3.69
CA GLY A 219 86.10 39.89 -4.53
C GLY A 219 85.99 41.36 -4.15
N VAL A 220 87.07 42.10 -4.37
CA VAL A 220 87.11 43.54 -4.10
C VAL A 220 86.50 44.31 -5.28
N PHE A 221 85.48 45.13 -5.00
CA PHE A 221 84.87 46.06 -5.95
C PHE A 221 85.46 47.45 -5.74
N THR A 222 86.07 48.01 -6.77
CA THR A 222 86.75 49.28 -6.74
C THR A 222 86.04 50.28 -7.63
N VAL A 223 85.77 51.46 -7.07
CA VAL A 223 85.34 52.65 -7.80
C VAL A 223 86.52 53.59 -7.94
N THR A 224 86.83 53.97 -9.18
CA THR A 224 87.88 54.92 -9.52
C THR A 224 87.25 56.18 -10.08
N TYR A 225 87.37 57.29 -9.37
CA TYR A 225 87.09 58.61 -9.92
C TYR A 225 88.35 59.13 -10.62
N LEU A 226 88.24 59.33 -11.94
CA LEU A 226 89.34 59.88 -12.73
C LEU A 226 89.60 61.34 -12.34
N ALA A 227 90.88 61.72 -12.33
CA ALA A 227 91.27 63.09 -12.10
C ALA A 227 90.65 64.04 -13.14
N ASN A 228 90.25 65.22 -12.68
CA ASN A 228 89.78 66.31 -13.53
C ASN A 228 90.46 67.63 -13.13
N GLY A 229 90.04 68.75 -13.72
CA GLY A 229 90.63 70.06 -13.43
C GLY A 229 90.57 70.47 -11.96
N THR A 230 89.62 69.93 -11.17
CA THR A 230 89.43 70.28 -9.76
C THR A 230 89.96 69.24 -8.78
N TYR A 231 89.92 67.96 -9.14
CA TYR A 231 90.21 66.84 -8.24
C TYR A 231 91.35 65.95 -8.72
N ALA A 232 92.20 65.51 -7.80
CA ALA A 232 93.16 64.42 -7.99
C ALA A 232 92.41 63.09 -8.19
N LYS A 233 93.05 62.12 -8.83
CA LYS A 233 92.47 60.78 -9.00
C LYS A 233 92.22 60.17 -7.61
N SER A 234 91.04 59.58 -7.40
CA SER A 234 90.68 58.95 -6.13
C SER A 234 90.06 57.58 -6.34
N GLU A 235 90.39 56.63 -5.48
CA GLU A 235 89.92 55.25 -5.54
C GLU A 235 89.38 54.82 -4.19
N GLY A 236 88.27 54.08 -4.22
CA GLY A 236 87.64 53.50 -3.05
C GLY A 236 87.26 52.07 -3.34
N SER A 237 87.37 51.19 -2.35
CA SER A 237 87.06 49.78 -2.51
C SER A 237 86.13 49.27 -1.41
N THR A 238 85.34 48.24 -1.75
CA THR A 238 84.51 47.48 -0.82
C THR A 238 84.60 46.01 -1.18
N THR A 239 84.26 45.13 -0.25
CA THR A 239 84.20 43.70 -0.55
C THR A 239 82.79 43.27 -0.96
N ILE A 240 82.67 42.55 -2.07
CA ILE A 240 81.45 41.84 -2.44
C ILE A 240 81.63 40.39 -2.03
N ASN A 241 80.82 39.94 -1.07
CA ASN A 241 80.78 38.56 -0.61
C ASN A 241 79.49 37.91 -1.10
N VAL A 242 79.61 37.09 -2.14
CA VAL A 242 78.50 36.31 -2.68
C VAL A 242 78.46 34.97 -1.95
N MET A 243 77.37 34.71 -1.24
CA MET A 243 77.09 33.45 -0.56
C MET A 243 76.16 32.61 -1.43
N ARG A 244 76.17 31.28 -1.28
CA ARG A 244 75.09 30.46 -1.85
C ARG A 244 73.79 30.86 -1.19
N ASP A 245 72.72 30.93 -1.97
CA ASP A 245 71.40 31.21 -1.42
C ASP A 245 70.93 30.02 -0.57
N LYS A 246 70.26 30.30 0.53
CA LYS A 246 69.77 29.27 1.45
C LYS A 246 68.28 29.10 1.26
N VAL A 247 67.88 27.94 0.75
CA VAL A 247 66.48 27.52 0.67
C VAL A 247 66.07 26.78 1.94
N THR A 248 64.90 27.10 2.48
CA THR A 248 64.27 26.36 3.58
C THR A 248 62.95 25.79 3.09
N PHE A 249 62.82 24.46 3.14
CA PHE A 249 61.56 23.77 2.86
C PHE A 249 60.80 23.53 4.16
N SER A 250 59.48 23.68 4.12
CA SER A 250 58.60 23.44 5.27
C SER A 250 57.22 22.96 4.83
N LYS A 251 56.43 22.47 5.78
CA LYS A 251 55.05 22.03 5.54
C LYS A 251 54.17 23.21 5.12
N LYS A 252 53.32 23.01 4.09
CA LYS A 252 52.41 24.07 3.58
C LYS A 252 51.03 24.07 4.24
N ASN A 253 50.37 22.92 4.25
CA ASN A 253 49.03 22.73 4.80
C ASN A 253 49.06 21.66 5.88
N GLU A 254 48.21 21.76 6.90
CA GLU A 254 48.09 20.74 7.95
C GLU A 254 47.63 19.37 7.44
N VAL A 255 46.85 19.36 6.35
CA VAL A 255 46.22 18.18 5.76
C VAL A 255 47.22 17.40 4.92
N ASN A 256 47.60 16.22 5.41
CA ASN A 256 48.52 15.30 4.75
C ASN A 256 47.81 14.36 3.75
N LEU A 257 46.67 14.75 3.17
CA LEU A 257 45.86 13.88 2.33
C LEU A 257 46.03 14.24 0.85
N ILE A 258 46.29 13.24 0.01
CA ILE A 258 46.40 13.40 -1.44
C ILE A 258 45.31 12.54 -2.10
N SER A 259 44.56 13.12 -3.03
CA SER A 259 43.57 12.41 -3.84
C SER A 259 44.16 12.05 -5.20
N CYS A 260 44.03 10.80 -5.63
CA CYS A 260 44.63 10.33 -6.89
C CYS A 260 44.02 10.88 -8.19
N GLY A 261 42.93 11.65 -8.10
CA GLY A 261 42.33 12.33 -9.25
C GLY A 261 42.87 13.73 -9.50
N ASP A 262 43.65 14.29 -8.57
CA ASP A 262 44.10 15.69 -8.63
C ASP A 262 45.55 15.76 -9.11
N ASP A 263 45.89 16.84 -9.83
CA ASP A 263 47.22 17.08 -10.36
C ASP A 263 48.00 18.08 -9.50
N TYR A 264 48.82 17.59 -8.56
CA TYR A 264 49.55 18.43 -7.61
C TYR A 264 50.97 18.76 -8.08
N GLY A 265 51.30 20.06 -8.12
CA GLY A 265 52.67 20.54 -8.14
C GLY A 265 53.36 20.34 -6.78
N ILE A 266 54.68 20.12 -6.76
CA ILE A 266 55.40 19.83 -5.51
C ILE A 266 55.29 20.98 -4.48
N PHE A 267 55.33 22.24 -4.92
CA PHE A 267 55.17 23.41 -4.02
C PHE A 267 53.70 23.78 -3.71
N GLU A 268 52.75 22.98 -4.19
CA GLU A 268 51.38 23.00 -3.67
C GLU A 268 51.27 22.23 -2.34
N LEU A 269 52.21 21.32 -2.07
CA LEU A 269 52.28 20.54 -0.83
C LEU A 269 53.35 21.03 0.15
N PHE A 270 54.36 21.74 -0.35
CA PHE A 270 55.48 22.23 0.45
C PHE A 270 55.70 23.73 0.26
N ASN A 271 56.00 24.43 1.35
CA ASN A 271 56.45 25.81 1.32
C ASN A 271 57.96 25.86 1.10
N HIS A 272 58.43 26.91 0.44
CA HIS A 272 59.84 27.21 0.30
C HIS A 272 60.08 28.70 0.51
N ASN A 273 61.21 29.05 1.12
CA ASN A 273 61.69 30.43 1.25
C ASN A 273 63.19 30.46 0.97
N THR A 274 63.67 31.51 0.32
CA THR A 274 65.10 31.75 0.07
C THR A 274 65.58 32.95 0.88
N SER A 275 66.88 32.97 1.21
CA SER A 275 67.47 34.10 1.95
C SER A 275 67.72 35.31 1.05
N SER A 276 67.78 35.11 -0.27
CA SER A 276 67.75 36.19 -1.26
C SER A 276 66.38 36.87 -1.42
N HIS A 277 65.33 36.32 -0.80
CA HIS A 277 63.93 36.73 -0.98
C HIS A 277 63.45 36.64 -2.44
N ARG A 278 64.09 35.79 -3.25
CA ARG A 278 63.66 35.47 -4.62
C ARG A 278 63.04 34.09 -4.72
N ASP A 279 62.24 33.87 -5.75
CA ASP A 279 61.64 32.57 -6.02
C ASP A 279 62.71 31.48 -6.20
N TYR A 280 62.45 30.32 -5.63
CA TYR A 280 63.36 29.19 -5.71
C TYR A 280 63.35 28.59 -7.12
N ASN A 281 64.51 28.61 -7.78
CA ASN A 281 64.69 28.04 -9.10
C ASN A 281 64.92 26.51 -9.01
N THR A 282 63.97 25.69 -9.45
CA THR A 282 64.10 24.22 -9.49
C THR A 282 65.03 23.71 -10.59
N ASN A 283 65.26 24.50 -11.65
CA ASN A 283 66.12 24.13 -12.77
C ASN A 283 67.59 24.50 -12.48
N ASN A 284 68.08 24.09 -11.31
CA ASN A 284 69.42 24.41 -10.81
C ASN A 284 70.39 23.21 -10.85
N GLY A 285 69.92 22.01 -11.21
CA GLY A 285 70.72 20.78 -11.27
C GLY A 285 70.96 20.07 -9.92
N GLY A 286 70.56 20.68 -8.79
CA GLY A 286 70.62 20.09 -7.45
C GLY A 286 69.27 19.72 -6.83
N PHE A 287 68.15 20.14 -7.44
CA PHE A 287 66.80 19.85 -6.94
C PHE A 287 66.34 18.44 -7.33
N SER A 288 65.81 17.69 -6.36
CA SER A 288 65.20 16.38 -6.58
C SER A 288 64.06 16.11 -5.60
N VAL A 289 63.13 15.26 -6.01
CA VAL A 289 62.01 14.79 -5.20
C VAL A 289 62.02 13.27 -5.21
N THR A 290 61.96 12.64 -4.05
CA THR A 290 61.88 11.19 -3.92
C THR A 290 60.63 10.78 -3.14
N SER A 291 60.13 9.59 -3.46
CA SER A 291 58.97 8.97 -2.80
C SER A 291 59.43 7.69 -2.11
N SER A 292 59.02 7.48 -0.85
CA SER A 292 59.32 6.24 -0.13
C SER A 292 58.58 5.03 -0.71
N ASN A 293 57.53 5.23 -1.49
CA ASN A 293 56.77 4.17 -2.15
C ASN A 293 56.24 4.64 -3.52
N PRO A 294 56.95 4.35 -4.62
CA PRO A 294 56.55 4.79 -5.96
C PRO A 294 55.26 4.11 -6.48
N ASN A 295 54.85 2.99 -5.87
CA ASN A 295 53.56 2.36 -6.19
C ASN A 295 52.37 3.13 -5.61
N VAL A 296 52.61 4.04 -4.67
CA VAL A 296 51.59 4.93 -4.10
C VAL A 296 51.63 6.30 -4.78
N ILE A 297 52.79 6.96 -4.78
CA ILE A 297 53.02 8.24 -5.48
C ILE A 297 54.40 8.21 -6.15
N LYS A 298 54.46 8.62 -7.42
CA LYS A 298 55.71 8.91 -8.14
C LYS A 298 55.78 10.39 -8.52
N PHE A 299 56.99 10.91 -8.71
CA PHE A 299 57.23 12.28 -9.18
C PHE A 299 57.89 12.25 -10.55
N ASP A 300 57.24 12.88 -11.54
CA ASP A 300 57.70 13.01 -12.93
C ASP A 300 57.32 14.40 -13.43
N GLY A 301 58.02 15.43 -12.90
CA GLY A 301 57.68 16.85 -13.05
C GLY A 301 56.48 17.31 -12.22
N ARG A 302 55.47 16.44 -12.06
CA ARG A 302 54.32 16.59 -11.16
C ARG A 302 54.09 15.29 -10.37
N LEU A 303 53.31 15.37 -9.29
CA LEU A 303 52.96 14.19 -8.49
C LEU A 303 51.90 13.36 -9.21
N ARG A 304 52.16 12.07 -9.37
CA ARG A 304 51.24 11.12 -10.01
C ARG A 304 51.01 9.93 -9.09
N CYS A 305 49.75 9.55 -8.89
CA CYS A 305 49.44 8.32 -8.17
C CYS A 305 49.94 7.08 -8.92
N GLY A 306 50.39 6.10 -8.15
CA GLY A 306 50.70 4.76 -8.62
C GLY A 306 49.48 3.84 -8.62
N SER A 307 49.72 2.53 -8.54
CA SER A 307 48.67 1.49 -8.58
C SER A 307 47.98 1.23 -7.24
N LYS A 308 48.49 1.81 -6.14
CA LYS A 308 47.98 1.58 -4.77
C LYS A 308 47.66 2.88 -4.06
N ALA A 309 46.61 2.88 -3.26
CA ALA A 309 46.43 3.86 -2.19
C ALA A 309 47.30 3.46 -0.98
N GLY A 310 47.63 4.41 -0.11
CA GLY A 310 48.48 4.10 1.04
C GLY A 310 49.20 5.29 1.63
N GLU A 311 50.05 5.01 2.60
CA GLU A 311 50.94 6.00 3.22
C GLU A 311 52.25 6.11 2.42
N VAL A 312 52.70 7.35 2.20
CA VAL A 312 53.93 7.64 1.46
C VAL A 312 54.65 8.84 2.04
N THR A 313 55.97 8.77 2.17
CA THR A 313 56.80 9.91 2.57
C THR A 313 57.45 10.51 1.33
N ILE A 314 57.16 11.78 1.07
CA ILE A 314 57.76 12.55 -0.02
C ILE A 314 58.90 13.37 0.58
N THR A 315 60.08 13.30 -0.04
CA THR A 315 61.27 14.05 0.36
C THR A 315 61.66 15.01 -0.75
N ILE A 316 61.75 16.30 -0.41
CA ILE A 316 62.33 17.32 -1.28
C ILE A 316 63.77 17.54 -0.85
N LYS A 317 64.69 17.54 -1.81
CA LYS A 317 66.12 17.73 -1.60
C LYS A 317 66.69 18.76 -2.56
N GLN A 318 67.48 19.69 -2.04
CA GLN A 318 68.43 20.52 -2.77
C GLN A 318 69.84 20.06 -2.40
N ALA A 319 70.58 19.53 -3.37
CA ALA A 319 72.02 19.28 -3.24
C ALA A 319 72.79 20.61 -3.35
N GLN A 320 73.92 20.72 -2.65
CA GLN A 320 74.74 21.93 -2.75
C GLN A 320 75.25 22.13 -4.19
N ASN A 321 75.12 23.34 -4.74
CA ASN A 321 75.62 23.72 -6.05
C ASN A 321 75.91 25.22 -6.14
N ASP A 322 76.34 25.71 -7.29
CA ASP A 322 76.67 27.13 -7.58
C ASP A 322 75.61 28.16 -7.21
N TYR A 323 74.38 27.75 -6.93
CA TYR A 323 73.30 28.65 -6.58
C TYR A 323 72.84 28.47 -5.13
N TYR A 324 72.72 27.25 -4.62
CA TYR A 324 72.09 26.98 -3.32
C TYR A 324 72.94 26.14 -2.37
N GLU A 325 72.78 26.38 -1.07
CA GLU A 325 73.22 25.48 0.00
C GLU A 325 72.40 24.18 0.01
N ALA A 326 72.96 23.12 0.59
CA ALA A 326 72.23 21.86 0.75
C ALA A 326 71.04 22.00 1.72
N ALA A 327 69.87 21.47 1.34
CA ALA A 327 68.67 21.44 2.16
C ALA A 327 67.83 20.19 1.87
N SER A 328 67.13 19.65 2.87
CA SER A 328 66.23 18.50 2.70
C SER A 328 65.07 18.59 3.67
N PHE A 329 63.88 18.17 3.24
CA PHE A 329 62.70 18.09 4.09
C PHE A 329 61.80 16.94 3.64
N SER A 330 61.27 16.18 4.59
CA SER A 330 60.41 15.02 4.34
C SER A 330 59.06 15.19 5.04
N GLN A 331 57.99 14.82 4.35
CA GLN A 331 56.63 14.83 4.91
C GLN A 331 55.89 13.57 4.48
N THR A 332 55.19 12.95 5.43
CA THR A 332 54.31 11.80 5.17
C THR A 332 52.93 12.26 4.75
N PHE A 333 52.41 11.66 3.68
CA PHE A 333 51.09 11.86 3.10
C PHE A 333 50.30 10.54 3.03
N TYR A 334 48.98 10.65 3.07
CA TYR A 334 48.02 9.57 2.94
C TYR A 334 47.28 9.73 1.63
N VAL A 335 47.50 8.78 0.74
CA VAL A 335 47.03 8.82 -0.63
C VAL A 335 45.79 7.96 -0.73
N ILE A 336 44.68 8.56 -1.12
CA ILE A 336 43.38 7.90 -1.22
C ILE A 336 42.79 8.04 -2.61
N ARG A 337 41.86 7.14 -2.93
CA ARG A 337 40.96 7.31 -4.07
C ARG A 337 39.64 7.91 -3.57
N ARG A 338 39.05 8.78 -4.37
CA ARG A 338 37.78 9.42 -4.06
C ARG A 338 36.79 9.27 -5.20
N ASP A 339 35.51 9.27 -4.87
CA ASP A 339 34.45 9.48 -5.85
C ASP A 339 34.24 10.98 -6.15
N ARG A 340 33.27 11.28 -7.03
CA ARG A 340 32.92 12.65 -7.40
C ARG A 340 32.41 13.50 -6.23
N ASN A 341 31.89 12.86 -5.19
CA ASN A 341 31.34 13.52 -4.00
C ASN A 341 32.39 13.68 -2.89
N GLY A 342 33.63 13.25 -3.14
CA GLY A 342 34.74 13.34 -2.19
C GLY A 342 34.82 12.20 -1.17
N ALA A 343 33.96 11.17 -1.26
CA ALA A 343 34.01 10.02 -0.39
C ALA A 343 35.18 9.11 -0.76
N MET A 344 35.89 8.58 0.25
CA MET A 344 36.99 7.64 0.07
C MET A 344 36.46 6.33 -0.53
N LEU A 345 37.09 5.84 -1.59
CA LEU A 345 36.80 4.53 -2.18
C LEU A 345 37.62 3.45 -1.46
N ILE A 346 36.98 2.30 -1.21
CA ILE A 346 37.61 1.13 -0.59
C ILE A 346 37.31 -0.10 -1.44
N LYS A 347 38.33 -0.64 -2.11
CA LYS A 347 38.22 -1.85 -2.96
C LYS A 347 38.82 -3.12 -2.34
N ASP A 348 39.65 -2.97 -1.32
CA ASP A 348 40.42 -4.07 -0.73
C ASP A 348 40.75 -3.82 0.75
N ALA A 349 41.38 -4.82 1.39
CA ALA A 349 41.74 -4.78 2.80
C ALA A 349 42.81 -3.72 3.13
N ASP A 350 43.69 -3.37 2.17
CA ASP A 350 44.72 -2.34 2.38
C ASP A 350 44.07 -0.95 2.45
N GLU A 351 43.10 -0.67 1.58
CA GLU A 351 42.31 0.57 1.63
C GLU A 351 41.40 0.63 2.88
N TRP A 352 40.87 -0.50 3.35
CA TRP A 352 40.14 -0.57 4.63
C TRP A 352 41.06 -0.26 5.82
N LYS A 353 42.27 -0.83 5.84
CA LYS A 353 43.30 -0.55 6.85
C LYS A 353 43.67 0.93 6.85
N LEU A 354 43.84 1.54 5.67
CA LEU A 354 44.08 2.97 5.54
C LEU A 354 42.92 3.81 6.08
N PHE A 355 41.68 3.45 5.74
CA PHE A 355 40.49 4.13 6.28
C PHE A 355 40.44 4.08 7.81
N CYS A 356 40.65 2.89 8.39
CA CYS A 356 40.72 2.72 9.84
C CYS A 356 41.84 3.60 10.46
N LYS A 357 43.02 3.65 9.83
CA LYS A 357 44.14 4.48 10.29
C LYS A 357 43.80 5.98 10.27
N LEU A 358 43.16 6.47 9.21
CA LEU A 358 42.76 7.87 9.09
C LEU A 358 41.76 8.29 10.19
N VAL A 359 40.82 7.41 10.51
CA VAL A 359 39.83 7.64 11.58
C VAL A 359 40.49 7.54 12.97
N ASN A 360 41.12 6.40 13.25
CA ASN A 360 41.61 6.05 14.58
C ASN A 360 42.83 6.90 14.99
N GLU A 361 43.81 7.05 14.10
CA GLU A 361 45.09 7.67 14.43
C GLU A 361 45.19 9.14 14.00
N LYS A 362 44.54 9.50 12.88
CA LYS A 362 44.67 10.85 12.28
C LYS A 362 43.50 11.78 12.58
N GLY A 363 42.47 11.30 13.26
CA GLY A 363 41.36 12.12 13.73
C GLY A 363 40.38 12.55 12.64
N MET A 364 40.40 11.90 11.49
CA MET A 364 39.44 12.15 10.40
C MET A 364 38.12 11.41 10.65
N THR A 365 37.48 11.66 11.80
CA THR A 365 36.31 10.90 12.27
C THR A 365 35.08 11.06 11.39
N ASN A 366 34.94 12.18 10.68
CA ASN A 366 33.83 12.48 9.77
C ASN A 366 34.15 12.16 8.28
N LEU A 367 35.21 11.41 8.00
CA LEU A 367 35.60 11.04 6.64
C LEU A 367 34.54 10.13 6.01
N ASN A 368 33.84 10.62 4.98
CA ASN A 368 32.92 9.79 4.21
C ASN A 368 33.69 8.73 3.41
N ALA A 369 33.15 7.51 3.37
CA ALA A 369 33.73 6.39 2.62
C ALA A 369 32.65 5.55 1.94
N ARG A 370 32.99 4.88 0.85
CA ARG A 370 32.15 3.86 0.22
C ARG A 370 32.94 2.69 -0.32
N LEU A 371 32.31 1.52 -0.33
CA LEU A 371 32.88 0.34 -0.97
C LEU A 371 32.82 0.47 -2.50
N ASP A 372 33.89 0.00 -3.15
CA ASP A 372 34.10 -0.03 -4.61
C ASP A 372 34.16 -1.48 -5.13
N GLY A 373 33.67 -2.42 -4.31
CA GLY A 373 33.70 -3.86 -4.52
C GLY A 373 33.56 -4.60 -3.19
N ASP A 374 33.36 -5.92 -3.24
CA ASP A 374 33.44 -6.78 -2.05
C ASP A 374 34.86 -6.75 -1.47
N VAL A 375 34.97 -6.52 -0.17
CA VAL A 375 36.26 -6.40 0.54
C VAL A 375 36.42 -7.57 1.50
N ASN A 376 37.45 -8.38 1.32
CA ASN A 376 37.80 -9.47 2.24
C ASN A 376 38.91 -9.04 3.20
N LEU A 377 38.59 -8.91 4.49
CA LEU A 377 39.53 -8.54 5.53
C LEU A 377 40.35 -9.74 6.06
N GLY A 378 39.97 -10.97 5.69
CA GLY A 378 40.61 -12.19 6.16
C GLY A 378 40.57 -12.31 7.68
N GLY A 379 41.69 -12.78 8.26
CA GLY A 379 41.85 -12.99 9.70
C GLY A 379 42.25 -11.77 10.52
N ASP A 380 42.70 -10.69 9.86
CA ASP A 380 43.21 -9.51 10.54
C ASP A 380 42.05 -8.68 11.13
N ILE A 381 42.01 -8.54 12.45
CA ILE A 381 40.99 -7.74 13.15
C ILE A 381 41.36 -6.25 13.07
N VAL A 382 40.84 -5.60 12.05
CA VAL A 382 41.02 -4.16 11.78
C VAL A 382 39.66 -3.48 11.81
N MET A 383 39.44 -2.65 12.83
CA MET A 383 38.16 -2.03 13.12
C MET A 383 38.26 -0.51 13.04
N VAL A 384 37.17 0.11 12.60
CA VAL A 384 36.99 1.56 12.61
C VAL A 384 36.51 1.97 14.00
N GLY A 385 37.01 3.08 14.54
CA GLY A 385 36.53 3.63 15.80
C GLY A 385 37.19 3.09 17.06
N THR A 386 38.39 2.51 16.99
CA THR A 386 39.04 1.86 18.15
C THR A 386 39.53 2.87 19.20
N SER A 387 39.96 4.06 18.75
CA SER A 387 40.48 5.15 19.59
C SER A 387 39.67 6.44 19.50
N ARG A 388 38.98 6.66 18.37
CA ARG A 388 38.16 7.86 18.11
C ARG A 388 36.87 7.45 17.40
N SER A 389 35.71 7.79 17.95
CA SER A 389 34.42 7.39 17.38
C SER A 389 34.24 7.90 15.94
N TYR A 390 33.77 7.03 15.05
CA TYR A 390 33.47 7.40 13.68
C TYR A 390 32.14 8.14 13.57
N SER A 391 32.10 9.24 12.83
CA SER A 391 30.96 10.15 12.69
C SER A 391 30.63 10.49 11.24
N GLY A 392 31.24 9.80 10.27
CA GLY A 392 31.05 10.02 8.83
C GLY A 392 29.89 9.22 8.23
N THR A 393 29.72 9.34 6.91
CA THR A 393 28.84 8.48 6.11
C THR A 393 29.62 7.34 5.49
N PHE A 394 29.23 6.10 5.78
CA PHE A 394 29.76 4.89 5.15
C PHE A 394 28.71 4.24 4.25
N ASP A 395 28.96 4.15 2.95
CA ASP A 395 28.06 3.52 1.97
C ASP A 395 28.64 2.23 1.41
N GLY A 396 28.03 1.09 1.71
CA GLY A 396 28.47 -0.20 1.19
C GLY A 396 28.13 -0.45 -0.27
N GLN A 397 27.24 0.33 -0.89
CA GLN A 397 26.77 0.10 -2.27
C GLN A 397 26.33 -1.34 -2.57
N GLU A 398 25.71 -2.01 -1.60
CA GLU A 398 25.33 -3.43 -1.63
C GLU A 398 26.50 -4.44 -1.67
N HIS A 399 27.75 -3.97 -1.58
CA HIS A 399 28.93 -4.82 -1.47
C HIS A 399 29.12 -5.38 -0.06
N ALA A 400 29.82 -6.52 0.01
CA ALA A 400 30.10 -7.23 1.23
C ALA A 400 31.49 -6.92 1.81
N LEU A 401 31.52 -6.61 3.11
CA LEU A 401 32.70 -6.65 3.95
C LEU A 401 32.79 -8.03 4.60
N LYS A 402 33.72 -8.85 4.13
CA LYS A 402 33.91 -10.24 4.56
C LYS A 402 34.94 -10.33 5.67
N ILE A 403 34.58 -10.99 6.77
CA ILE A 403 35.42 -11.14 7.97
C ILE A 403 35.55 -12.61 8.38
N ASN A 404 36.73 -13.01 8.84
CA ASN A 404 36.96 -14.32 9.45
C ASN A 404 37.81 -14.14 10.71
N TRP A 405 37.21 -13.60 11.75
CA TRP A 405 37.92 -13.08 12.91
C TRP A 405 37.87 -14.04 14.08
N ASN A 406 39.05 -14.40 14.61
CA ASN A 406 39.18 -15.04 15.91
C ASN A 406 39.73 -14.01 16.90
N SER A 407 38.89 -13.53 17.81
CA SER A 407 39.27 -12.44 18.72
C SER A 407 40.18 -12.90 19.86
N GLY A 408 40.23 -14.20 20.16
CA GLY A 408 40.71 -14.66 21.47
C GLY A 408 40.08 -13.83 22.59
N ASP A 409 40.91 -13.38 23.53
CA ASP A 409 40.50 -12.59 24.70
C ASP A 409 40.14 -11.13 24.39
N ARG A 410 40.29 -10.67 23.14
CA ARG A 410 39.98 -9.29 22.75
C ARG A 410 38.46 -9.06 22.73
N LYS A 411 38.02 -8.03 23.44
CA LYS A 411 36.61 -7.58 23.52
C LYS A 411 36.29 -6.51 22.48
N TRP A 412 34.99 -6.22 22.33
CA TRP A 412 34.43 -5.19 21.44
C TRP A 412 34.81 -5.42 19.98
N ILE A 413 34.29 -6.52 19.42
CA ILE A 413 34.62 -6.99 18.07
C ILE A 413 33.46 -6.73 17.12
N ALA A 414 33.68 -5.80 16.20
CA ALA A 414 32.81 -5.49 15.07
C ALA A 414 33.56 -4.64 14.03
N PRO A 415 33.15 -4.60 12.75
CA PRO A 415 33.76 -3.70 11.76
C PRO A 415 33.86 -2.24 12.23
N PHE A 416 32.84 -1.76 12.95
CA PHE A 416 32.83 -0.46 13.61
C PHE A 416 32.79 -0.64 15.13
N GLN A 417 33.89 -0.38 15.83
CA GLN A 417 33.93 -0.51 17.28
C GLN A 417 33.13 0.60 17.98
N ASN A 418 33.38 1.87 17.64
CA ASN A 418 32.66 3.00 18.23
C ASN A 418 32.22 3.97 17.12
N VAL A 419 30.96 4.38 17.13
CA VAL A 419 30.42 5.43 16.27
C VAL A 419 29.74 6.53 17.10
N ASP A 420 29.79 7.76 16.61
CA ASP A 420 29.13 8.92 17.22
C ASP A 420 28.47 9.76 16.12
N GLY A 421 27.15 9.64 15.97
CA GLY A 421 26.41 10.40 14.96
C GLY A 421 26.64 9.97 13.50
N ALA A 422 27.01 8.70 13.26
CA ALA A 422 27.35 8.21 11.92
C ALA A 422 26.13 7.84 11.06
N THR A 423 26.32 7.78 9.75
CA THR A 423 25.37 7.16 8.81
C THR A 423 26.02 5.97 8.14
N ILE A 424 25.47 4.76 8.32
CA ILE A 424 25.96 3.54 7.65
C ILE A 424 24.83 3.00 6.79
N LYS A 425 25.07 2.85 5.48
CA LYS A 425 24.03 2.42 4.56
C LYS A 425 24.49 1.42 3.51
N ASN A 426 23.57 0.60 3.02
CA ASN A 426 23.76 -0.38 1.94
C ASN A 426 24.96 -1.32 2.15
N LEU A 427 25.36 -1.57 3.39
CA LEU A 427 26.53 -2.38 3.71
C LEU A 427 26.12 -3.80 4.07
N ARG A 428 26.78 -4.79 3.46
CA ARG A 428 26.66 -6.19 3.84
C ARG A 428 27.89 -6.59 4.64
N THR A 429 27.71 -7.21 5.81
CA THR A 429 28.79 -7.86 6.55
C THR A 429 28.59 -9.37 6.48
N GLU A 430 29.64 -10.13 6.20
CA GLU A 430 29.55 -11.57 5.95
C GLU A 430 30.75 -12.30 6.56
N GLY A 431 30.52 -13.51 7.05
CA GLY A 431 31.59 -14.39 7.51
C GLY A 431 31.45 -14.76 8.98
N GLU A 432 32.56 -14.85 9.73
CA GLU A 432 32.57 -15.44 11.07
C GLU A 432 33.34 -14.59 12.09
N ILE A 433 32.80 -14.54 13.31
CA ILE A 433 33.46 -14.04 14.51
C ILE A 433 33.48 -15.16 15.54
N ASN A 434 34.67 -15.65 15.87
CA ASN A 434 34.91 -16.63 16.92
C ASN A 434 35.59 -15.94 18.12
N SER A 435 35.06 -16.14 19.33
CA SER A 435 35.55 -15.44 20.52
C SER A 435 35.46 -16.32 21.76
N ASN A 436 36.40 -16.17 22.70
CA ASN A 436 36.29 -16.74 24.05
C ASN A 436 35.79 -15.71 25.09
N THR A 437 35.38 -14.52 24.63
CA THR A 437 34.94 -13.39 25.45
C THR A 437 33.58 -12.82 24.98
N HIS A 438 33.24 -11.61 25.41
CA HIS A 438 31.96 -10.91 25.20
C HIS A 438 32.11 -9.58 24.45
N PHE A 439 30.98 -8.96 24.11
CA PHE A 439 30.79 -7.74 23.31
C PHE A 439 31.12 -7.95 21.83
N LEU A 440 30.25 -8.70 21.14
CA LEU A 440 30.43 -9.13 19.76
C LEU A 440 29.29 -8.61 18.90
N SER A 441 29.61 -8.02 17.75
CA SER A 441 28.57 -7.54 16.83
C SER A 441 28.92 -7.74 15.37
N GLY A 442 27.90 -8.04 14.57
CA GLY A 442 28.04 -8.18 13.12
C GLY A 442 28.30 -6.86 12.39
N LEU A 443 28.07 -5.69 13.02
CA LEU A 443 28.33 -4.39 12.39
C LEU A 443 28.95 -3.35 13.33
N ILE A 444 28.30 -3.02 14.45
CA ILE A 444 28.75 -1.97 15.39
C ILE A 444 28.82 -2.49 16.83
N CYS A 445 29.88 -2.18 17.58
CA CYS A 445 29.87 -2.40 19.03
C CYS A 445 29.12 -1.27 19.76
N ASN A 446 29.69 -0.08 19.89
CA ASN A 446 29.10 1.02 20.64
C ASN A 446 28.59 2.15 19.74
N VAL A 447 27.39 2.64 20.05
CA VAL A 447 26.78 3.78 19.38
C VAL A 447 26.55 4.93 20.36
N TYR A 448 27.04 6.11 19.99
CA TYR A 448 26.80 7.41 20.60
C TYR A 448 26.10 8.33 19.58
N GLY A 449 25.46 9.39 20.07
CA GLY A 449 24.84 10.41 19.23
C GLY A 449 23.70 9.89 18.32
N THR A 450 23.30 10.72 17.34
CA THR A 450 22.19 10.40 16.43
C THR A 450 22.69 9.60 15.22
N THR A 451 22.53 8.29 15.23
CA THR A 451 23.09 7.37 14.22
C THR A 451 21.99 6.77 13.34
N THR A 452 22.23 6.67 12.04
CA THR A 452 21.32 6.05 11.07
C THR A 452 21.96 4.84 10.40
N ILE A 453 21.25 3.71 10.38
CA ILE A 453 21.64 2.48 9.72
C ILE A 453 20.55 2.11 8.71
N SER A 454 20.85 2.01 7.42
CA SER A 454 19.81 1.78 6.40
C SER A 454 20.22 0.86 5.27
N GLY A 455 19.41 -0.12 4.87
CA GLY A 455 19.76 -1.02 3.76
C GLY A 455 20.89 -2.00 4.10
N CYS A 456 21.22 -2.16 5.38
CA CYS A 456 22.35 -2.98 5.83
C CYS A 456 21.95 -4.44 6.07
N VAL A 457 22.89 -5.35 5.81
CA VAL A 457 22.72 -6.79 6.00
C VAL A 457 23.84 -7.30 6.87
N SER A 458 23.51 -7.98 7.97
CA SER A 458 24.47 -8.74 8.76
C SER A 458 24.27 -10.24 8.55
N ALA A 459 25.17 -10.84 7.79
CA ALA A 459 25.30 -12.28 7.56
C ALA A 459 26.52 -12.86 8.30
N VAL A 460 26.86 -12.27 9.45
CA VAL A 460 28.00 -12.68 10.28
C VAL A 460 27.57 -13.73 11.29
N ASN A 461 28.20 -14.90 11.24
CA ASN A 461 28.06 -15.94 12.26
C ASN A 461 28.92 -15.59 13.47
N ILE A 462 28.35 -15.62 14.68
CA ILE A 462 29.05 -15.29 15.92
C ILE A 462 29.05 -16.53 16.82
N THR A 463 30.24 -17.06 17.10
CA THR A 463 30.44 -18.17 18.04
C THR A 463 31.20 -17.70 19.26
N SER A 464 30.61 -17.87 20.45
CA SER A 464 31.25 -17.52 21.72
C SER A 464 31.44 -18.75 22.61
N THR A 465 32.65 -18.91 23.17
CA THR A 465 32.97 -19.91 24.20
C THR A 465 33.03 -19.30 25.61
N TYR A 466 32.59 -18.04 25.77
CA TYR A 466 32.63 -17.32 27.04
C TYR A 466 31.79 -18.00 28.13
N ASN A 467 32.34 -18.15 29.33
CA ASN A 467 31.71 -18.84 30.46
C ASN A 467 31.58 -17.97 31.74
N GLY A 468 31.92 -16.68 31.66
CA GLY A 468 31.82 -15.77 32.80
C GLY A 468 30.37 -15.35 33.08
N SER A 469 29.71 -14.85 32.05
CA SER A 469 28.30 -14.42 32.02
C SER A 469 27.73 -14.69 30.61
N GLY A 470 26.76 -13.91 30.13
CA GLY A 470 26.33 -13.97 28.73
C GLY A 470 27.36 -13.38 27.78
N CYS A 471 27.27 -13.73 26.50
CA CYS A 471 28.28 -13.38 25.50
C CYS A 471 28.13 -11.97 24.89
N ASP A 472 27.04 -11.26 25.18
CA ASP A 472 26.74 -9.93 24.65
C ASP A 472 26.90 -9.86 23.13
N ALA A 473 26.18 -10.76 22.43
CA ALA A 473 26.27 -10.90 20.98
C ALA A 473 25.08 -10.24 20.28
N ALA A 474 25.35 -9.44 19.25
CA ALA A 474 24.31 -8.76 18.47
C ALA A 474 24.50 -8.92 16.97
N GLY A 475 23.40 -8.97 16.22
CA GLY A 475 23.47 -8.96 14.78
C GLY A 475 23.92 -7.63 14.18
N MET A 476 23.50 -6.51 14.77
CA MET A 476 23.76 -5.18 14.21
C MET A 476 24.52 -4.26 15.17
N ILE A 477 24.07 -4.14 16.43
CA ILE A 477 24.64 -3.21 17.41
C ILE A 477 24.77 -3.90 18.76
N GLU A 478 25.96 -3.92 19.34
CA GLU A 478 26.12 -4.46 20.69
C GLU A 478 25.50 -3.54 21.73
N CYS A 479 25.86 -2.26 21.78
CA CYS A 479 25.40 -1.31 22.80
C CYS A 479 25.03 0.08 22.22
N VAL A 480 23.86 0.57 22.62
CA VAL A 480 23.36 1.93 22.34
C VAL A 480 23.37 2.75 23.64
N TRP A 481 24.23 3.76 23.72
CA TRP A 481 24.44 4.53 24.96
C TRP A 481 23.36 5.59 25.22
N HIS A 482 23.29 6.11 26.46
CA HIS A 482 22.18 6.94 26.96
C HIS A 482 21.91 8.23 26.17
N ASN A 483 22.90 8.80 25.50
CA ASN A 483 22.76 9.98 24.64
C ASN A 483 22.47 9.64 23.17
N ALA A 484 22.40 8.37 22.82
CA ALA A 484 22.24 7.93 21.45
C ALA A 484 20.77 7.86 21.02
N LYS A 485 20.52 8.20 19.75
CA LYS A 485 19.24 8.02 19.06
C LYS A 485 19.50 7.27 17.77
N VAL A 486 19.07 6.01 17.71
CA VAL A 486 19.40 5.11 16.60
C VAL A 486 18.17 4.85 15.75
N THR A 487 18.30 5.09 14.45
CA THR A 487 17.30 4.68 13.45
C THR A 487 17.87 3.56 12.59
N ILE A 488 17.17 2.44 12.54
CA ILE A 488 17.53 1.27 11.71
C ILE A 488 16.38 1.02 10.72
N THR A 489 16.65 1.15 9.42
CA THR A 489 15.60 1.04 8.40
C THR A 489 16.01 0.06 7.31
N ASP A 490 15.11 -0.83 6.89
CA ASP A 490 15.35 -1.73 5.75
C ASP A 490 16.60 -2.60 5.91
N CYS A 491 16.77 -3.17 7.10
CA CYS A 491 17.95 -3.96 7.45
C CYS A 491 17.62 -5.43 7.70
N VAL A 492 18.59 -6.31 7.43
CA VAL A 492 18.50 -7.76 7.65
C VAL A 492 19.58 -8.22 8.62
N VAL A 493 19.22 -9.12 9.52
CA VAL A 493 20.19 -9.97 10.24
C VAL A 493 19.86 -11.42 9.93
N LYS A 494 20.82 -12.15 9.38
CA LYS A 494 20.70 -13.56 8.98
C LYS A 494 21.86 -14.45 9.42
N GLY A 495 22.82 -13.89 10.16
CA GLY A 495 23.91 -14.64 10.76
C GLY A 495 23.43 -15.59 11.87
N LYS A 496 24.22 -16.62 12.15
CA LYS A 496 23.98 -17.60 13.23
C LYS A 496 24.71 -17.22 14.51
N PHE A 497 24.02 -17.23 15.65
CA PHE A 497 24.61 -16.96 16.98
C PHE A 497 24.66 -18.23 17.82
N ASN A 498 25.87 -18.66 18.20
CA ASN A 498 26.05 -19.91 18.93
C ASN A 498 26.98 -19.72 20.13
N ALA A 499 26.44 -19.82 21.34
CA ALA A 499 27.26 -19.95 22.54
C ALA A 499 27.46 -21.42 22.92
N THR A 500 28.68 -21.83 23.24
CA THR A 500 28.96 -23.23 23.62
C THR A 500 28.73 -23.53 25.11
N THR A 501 28.46 -22.50 25.93
CA THR A 501 28.23 -22.64 27.37
C THR A 501 26.84 -22.13 27.77
N GLU A 502 26.25 -22.70 28.83
CA GLU A 502 24.92 -22.27 29.31
C GLU A 502 24.89 -20.82 29.78
N LYS A 503 25.99 -20.31 30.35
CA LYS A 503 26.10 -18.90 30.73
C LYS A 503 26.17 -18.00 29.50
N GLY A 504 26.96 -18.39 28.50
CA GLY A 504 27.15 -17.66 27.25
C GLY A 504 25.88 -17.52 26.42
N LYS A 505 24.91 -18.44 26.54
CA LYS A 505 23.59 -18.35 25.87
C LYS A 505 22.72 -17.17 26.33
N ARG A 506 23.17 -16.33 27.25
CA ARG A 506 22.45 -15.12 27.70
C ARG A 506 22.99 -13.88 27.00
N TYR A 507 22.20 -12.81 26.99
CA TYR A 507 22.55 -11.53 26.40
C TYR A 507 22.92 -11.67 24.91
N MET A 508 22.00 -12.24 24.13
CA MET A 508 22.07 -12.19 22.67
C MET A 508 20.89 -11.40 22.13
N ALA A 509 21.10 -10.64 21.06
CA ALA A 509 20.01 -10.00 20.36
C ALA A 509 20.13 -10.08 18.84
N GLY A 510 18.98 -10.22 18.17
CA GLY A 510 18.94 -10.25 16.72
C GLY A 510 19.45 -8.95 16.10
N PHE A 511 19.11 -7.78 16.66
CA PHE A 511 19.62 -6.48 16.17
C PHE A 511 20.48 -5.75 17.21
N VAL A 512 19.93 -5.39 18.37
CA VAL A 512 20.55 -4.55 19.40
C VAL A 512 20.56 -5.23 20.77
N ASN A 513 21.72 -5.52 21.34
CA ASN A 513 21.82 -6.28 22.60
C ASN A 513 21.65 -5.41 23.86
N ASN A 514 22.41 -4.33 24.01
CA ASN A 514 22.35 -3.43 25.15
C ASN A 514 21.79 -2.07 24.70
N GLN A 515 20.79 -1.56 25.41
CA GLN A 515 20.09 -0.33 25.02
C GLN A 515 19.83 0.58 26.23
N TYR A 516 20.54 1.70 26.26
CA TYR A 516 20.36 2.81 27.20
C TYR A 516 19.80 4.08 26.53
N GLY A 517 20.06 4.28 25.22
CA GLY A 517 19.43 5.30 24.37
C GLY A 517 18.25 4.74 23.57
N THR A 518 17.62 5.50 22.67
CA THR A 518 16.39 5.05 21.97
C THR A 518 16.68 4.39 20.62
N CYS A 519 15.91 3.35 20.28
CA CYS A 519 15.98 2.65 19.00
C CYS A 519 14.63 2.68 18.25
N THR A 520 14.67 3.06 16.97
CA THR A 520 13.53 2.96 16.05
C THR A 520 13.90 2.06 14.88
N LEU A 521 13.19 0.94 14.74
CA LEU A 521 13.41 -0.04 13.69
C LEU A 521 12.22 -0.04 12.74
N THR A 522 12.47 0.09 11.44
CA THR A 522 11.41 0.15 10.42
C THR A 522 11.74 -0.76 9.24
N ASN A 523 10.80 -1.63 8.85
CA ASN A 523 10.98 -2.62 7.76
C ASN A 523 12.22 -3.50 7.97
N CYS A 524 12.38 -4.13 9.13
CA CYS A 524 13.56 -4.96 9.41
C CYS A 524 13.22 -6.46 9.47
N LEU A 525 14.17 -7.31 9.09
CA LEU A 525 14.02 -8.77 9.10
C LEU A 525 15.12 -9.44 9.93
N TYR A 526 14.72 -10.22 10.94
CA TYR A 526 15.59 -11.18 11.63
C TYR A 526 15.33 -12.60 11.10
N ALA A 527 16.26 -13.13 10.32
CA ALA A 527 16.20 -14.48 9.74
C ALA A 527 17.29 -15.42 10.31
N GLY A 528 18.06 -14.96 11.30
CA GLY A 528 19.18 -15.71 11.88
C GLY A 528 18.75 -16.94 12.70
N GLU A 529 19.69 -17.85 12.89
CA GLU A 529 19.59 -18.95 13.86
C GLU A 529 20.30 -18.55 15.16
N ASN A 530 19.80 -19.02 16.30
CA ASN A 530 20.48 -18.79 17.58
C ASN A 530 20.20 -19.92 18.59
N ASN A 531 21.03 -20.03 19.62
CA ASN A 531 20.78 -20.88 20.78
C ASN A 531 20.58 -20.07 22.08
N CYS A 532 20.04 -18.86 21.95
CA CYS A 532 19.84 -17.93 23.06
C CYS A 532 18.82 -18.46 24.08
N SER A 533 19.15 -18.36 25.35
CA SER A 533 18.28 -18.71 26.49
C SER A 533 17.64 -17.49 27.15
N ARG A 534 18.24 -16.30 27.01
CA ARG A 534 17.77 -15.03 27.59
C ARG A 534 18.33 -13.85 26.79
N GLY A 535 17.50 -13.20 25.99
CA GLY A 535 17.90 -12.17 25.03
C GLY A 535 16.69 -11.52 24.37
N TYR A 536 16.89 -10.83 23.23
CA TYR A 536 15.81 -10.11 22.54
C TYR A 536 15.89 -10.23 21.01
N THR A 537 14.75 -10.45 20.35
CA THR A 537 14.72 -10.71 18.90
C THR A 537 15.14 -9.49 18.08
N PHE A 538 14.76 -8.29 18.49
CA PHE A 538 15.22 -7.05 17.87
C PHE A 538 16.07 -6.24 18.84
N CYS A 539 15.51 -5.75 19.94
CA CYS A 539 16.22 -4.85 20.85
C CYS A 539 15.82 -5.06 22.30
N THR A 540 16.78 -4.98 23.21
CA THR A 540 16.49 -4.86 24.65
C THR A 540 15.61 -3.65 24.93
N ASN A 541 14.58 -3.80 25.76
CA ASN A 541 13.64 -2.75 26.15
C ASN A 541 13.75 -2.34 27.64
N SER A 542 14.78 -2.81 28.34
CA SER A 542 14.85 -2.73 29.80
C SER A 542 15.12 -1.33 30.37
N PHE A 543 15.65 -0.39 29.59
CA PHE A 543 16.08 0.92 30.10
C PHE A 543 15.55 2.13 29.32
N SER A 544 15.05 1.98 28.09
CA SER A 544 14.59 3.08 27.24
C SER A 544 13.56 2.61 26.20
N GLY A 545 12.95 3.55 25.47
CA GLY A 545 11.91 3.24 24.47
C GLY A 545 12.45 2.61 23.19
N THR A 546 11.83 1.50 22.78
CA THR A 546 12.03 0.81 21.49
C THR A 546 10.76 0.93 20.66
N THR A 547 10.90 1.34 19.40
CA THR A 547 9.78 1.39 18.44
C THR A 547 10.05 0.43 17.28
N LEU A 548 9.15 -0.54 17.07
CA LEU A 548 9.24 -1.51 15.97
C LEU A 548 8.08 -1.27 14.99
N ASN A 549 8.40 -0.94 13.74
CA ASN A 549 7.44 -0.71 12.67
C ASN A 549 7.70 -1.69 11.53
N ASN A 550 6.73 -2.53 11.17
CA ASN A 550 6.85 -3.46 10.04
C ASN A 550 8.09 -4.40 10.15
N CYS A 551 8.34 -4.94 11.34
CA CYS A 551 9.48 -5.81 11.62
C CYS A 551 9.05 -7.29 11.70
N TYR A 552 9.82 -8.18 11.05
CA TYR A 552 9.51 -9.61 10.92
C TYR A 552 10.65 -10.50 11.42
N TYR A 553 10.32 -11.66 12.00
CA TYR A 553 11.32 -12.61 12.46
C TYR A 553 10.97 -14.07 12.16
N LEU A 554 11.98 -14.88 11.79
CA LEU A 554 11.83 -16.33 11.57
C LEU A 554 11.91 -17.11 12.88
N ASN A 555 13.02 -16.95 13.60
CA ASN A 555 13.25 -17.56 14.90
C ASN A 555 13.31 -16.45 15.95
N ALA A 556 12.69 -16.62 17.11
CA ALA A 556 12.89 -15.66 18.19
C ALA A 556 14.34 -15.78 18.71
N CYS A 557 14.94 -14.67 19.11
CA CYS A 557 16.19 -14.66 19.88
C CYS A 557 15.86 -14.25 21.31
N GLY A 558 15.71 -15.21 22.23
CA GLY A 558 15.16 -14.93 23.56
C GLY A 558 13.71 -14.44 23.49
N GLU A 559 13.44 -13.22 23.97
CA GLU A 559 12.11 -12.60 23.92
C GLU A 559 11.68 -12.26 22.48
N ALA A 560 10.48 -12.71 22.12
CA ALA A 560 9.88 -12.50 20.81
C ALA A 560 9.47 -11.03 20.63
N GLN A 561 9.89 -10.42 19.51
CA GLN A 561 9.57 -9.03 19.19
C GLN A 561 9.34 -8.89 17.69
N GLY A 562 8.32 -8.13 17.29
CA GLY A 562 7.89 -8.02 15.89
C GLY A 562 6.89 -9.11 15.50
N THR A 563 6.73 -9.36 14.20
CA THR A 563 5.75 -10.32 13.66
C THR A 563 6.45 -11.63 13.26
N PRO A 564 6.05 -12.80 13.80
CA PRO A 564 6.64 -14.08 13.40
C PRO A 564 6.29 -14.41 11.95
N VAL A 565 7.24 -15.02 11.23
CA VAL A 565 7.06 -15.52 9.87
C VAL A 565 7.58 -16.94 9.74
N THR A 566 7.07 -17.69 8.76
CA THR A 566 7.53 -19.05 8.44
C THR A 566 8.58 -19.04 7.33
N LYS A 567 9.33 -20.15 7.20
CA LYS A 567 10.24 -20.35 6.05
C LYS A 567 9.51 -20.22 4.71
N GLU A 568 8.27 -20.67 4.64
CA GLU A 568 7.46 -20.58 3.42
C GLU A 568 7.08 -19.13 3.10
N GLN A 569 6.65 -18.35 4.10
CA GLN A 569 6.36 -16.92 3.93
C GLN A 569 7.60 -16.10 3.50
N LEU A 570 8.79 -16.52 3.96
CA LEU A 570 10.04 -15.92 3.51
C LEU A 570 10.36 -16.22 2.05
N ARG A 571 9.95 -17.38 1.51
CA ARG A 571 10.22 -17.79 0.12
C ARG A 571 9.17 -17.30 -0.87
N ASN A 572 7.91 -17.22 -0.46
CA ASN A 572 6.79 -17.02 -1.37
C ASN A 572 6.47 -15.56 -1.70
N GLY A 573 7.30 -14.60 -1.28
CA GLY A 573 7.11 -13.17 -1.56
C GLY A 573 6.25 -12.41 -0.56
N TYR A 574 5.59 -13.09 0.39
CA TYR A 574 4.77 -12.44 1.42
C TYR A 574 5.58 -11.41 2.23
N VAL A 575 6.73 -11.82 2.76
CA VAL A 575 7.57 -10.94 3.59
C VAL A 575 8.20 -9.84 2.73
N ALA A 576 8.61 -10.15 1.50
CA ALA A 576 9.13 -9.17 0.54
C ALA A 576 8.10 -8.05 0.32
N TYR A 577 6.87 -8.40 -0.09
CA TYR A 577 5.81 -7.45 -0.37
C TYR A 577 5.49 -6.56 0.84
N LYS A 578 5.42 -7.13 2.04
CA LYS A 578 5.21 -6.36 3.27
C LYS A 578 6.35 -5.38 3.56
N LEU A 579 7.60 -5.81 3.37
CA LEU A 579 8.78 -4.96 3.58
C LEU A 579 8.93 -3.87 2.51
N GLN A 580 8.39 -4.05 1.30
CA GLN A 580 8.27 -2.98 0.29
C GLN A 580 7.37 -1.83 0.75
N ALA A 581 6.43 -2.08 1.66
CA ALA A 581 5.57 -1.10 2.33
C ALA A 581 4.86 -0.11 1.37
N GLY A 582 4.46 -0.58 0.17
CA GLY A 582 3.76 0.25 -0.82
C GLY A 582 4.61 1.33 -1.51
N ARG A 583 5.94 1.29 -1.42
CA ARG A 583 6.85 2.31 -1.99
C ARG A 583 7.01 2.30 -3.52
N GLY A 584 6.29 1.43 -4.22
CA GLY A 584 6.27 1.36 -5.69
C GLY A 584 7.65 1.05 -6.30
N GLU A 585 7.93 1.64 -7.47
CA GLU A 585 9.14 1.38 -8.28
C GLU A 585 10.46 1.83 -7.62
N TYR A 586 10.40 2.60 -6.53
CA TYR A 586 11.55 3.04 -5.75
C TYR A 586 11.75 2.20 -4.48
N THR A 587 11.34 0.93 -4.53
CA THR A 587 11.51 0.00 -3.41
C THR A 587 12.98 -0.33 -3.16
N ILE A 588 13.30 -0.49 -1.89
CA ILE A 588 14.59 -0.93 -1.36
C ILE A 588 14.53 -2.37 -0.84
N TRP A 589 13.43 -3.08 -1.11
CA TRP A 589 13.27 -4.52 -0.84
C TRP A 589 12.87 -5.24 -2.11
N GLY A 590 13.45 -6.42 -2.30
CA GLY A 590 13.11 -7.33 -3.38
C GLY A 590 13.47 -8.77 -3.05
N GLN A 591 12.96 -9.68 -3.86
CA GLN A 591 13.20 -11.11 -3.78
C GLN A 591 13.02 -11.74 -5.17
N ASP A 592 13.95 -12.56 -5.63
CA ASP A 592 13.69 -13.48 -6.75
C ASP A 592 12.98 -14.73 -6.21
N LEU A 593 11.68 -14.86 -6.48
CA LEU A 593 10.84 -15.91 -5.87
C LEU A 593 11.27 -17.33 -6.29
N ASP A 594 11.97 -17.46 -7.42
CA ASP A 594 12.42 -18.76 -7.93
C ASP A 594 13.69 -19.27 -7.20
N SER A 595 14.50 -18.38 -6.64
CA SER A 595 15.86 -18.73 -6.15
C SER A 595 16.18 -18.24 -4.74
N ASP A 596 15.70 -17.06 -4.34
CA ASP A 596 16.02 -16.44 -3.06
C ASP A 596 15.25 -17.12 -1.90
N ALA A 597 15.97 -17.53 -0.86
CA ALA A 597 15.37 -18.15 0.33
C ALA A 597 14.60 -17.15 1.24
N GLN A 598 14.89 -15.86 1.09
CA GLN A 598 14.32 -14.75 1.88
C GLN A 598 14.49 -13.43 1.12
N PRO A 599 13.67 -12.40 1.41
CA PRO A 599 13.86 -11.08 0.82
C PRO A 599 15.14 -10.39 1.34
N MET A 600 15.67 -9.49 0.52
CA MET A 600 16.88 -8.73 0.81
C MET A 600 16.72 -7.26 0.42
N PRO A 601 17.43 -6.34 1.08
CA PRO A 601 17.50 -4.97 0.63
C PRO A 601 18.18 -4.88 -0.73
N THR A 602 17.47 -4.34 -1.73
CA THR A 602 17.93 -4.17 -3.10
C THR A 602 17.03 -3.19 -3.85
N ASN A 603 17.61 -2.48 -4.82
CA ASN A 603 16.87 -1.61 -5.75
C ASN A 603 16.64 -2.26 -7.13
N ALA A 604 16.93 -3.56 -7.29
CA ALA A 604 16.80 -4.25 -8.58
C ALA A 604 15.33 -4.37 -9.01
N PRO A 605 14.88 -3.72 -10.10
CA PRO A 605 13.45 -3.65 -10.46
C PRO A 605 12.80 -5.01 -10.74
N LEU A 606 13.58 -5.99 -11.24
CA LEU A 606 13.10 -7.35 -11.52
C LEU A 606 12.86 -8.19 -10.27
N LYS A 607 13.45 -7.80 -9.13
CA LYS A 607 13.23 -8.45 -7.83
C LYS A 607 12.02 -7.89 -7.08
N MET A 608 11.32 -6.90 -7.63
CA MET A 608 10.11 -6.37 -7.03
C MET A 608 8.98 -7.40 -7.07
N VAL A 609 8.19 -7.45 -6.00
CA VAL A 609 7.11 -8.42 -5.79
C VAL A 609 5.75 -7.72 -5.81
N TYR A 610 4.80 -8.25 -6.56
CA TYR A 610 3.40 -7.79 -6.61
C TYR A 610 2.46 -8.78 -5.93
N GLU A 611 1.37 -8.27 -5.39
CA GLU A 611 0.30 -9.03 -4.75
C GLU A 611 -0.80 -9.40 -5.76
N VAL A 612 -1.16 -10.69 -5.81
CA VAL A 612 -2.28 -11.20 -6.60
C VAL A 612 -3.31 -11.82 -5.66
N LYS A 613 -4.45 -11.14 -5.51
CA LYS A 613 -5.57 -11.57 -4.66
C LYS A 613 -6.55 -12.43 -5.44
N PHE A 614 -6.93 -13.56 -4.89
CA PHE A 614 -8.00 -14.40 -5.44
C PHE A 614 -9.27 -14.19 -4.62
N SER A 615 -10.28 -13.61 -5.27
CA SER A 615 -11.54 -13.23 -4.64
C SER A 615 -12.65 -14.18 -5.06
N TYR A 616 -13.40 -14.71 -4.10
CA TYR A 616 -14.59 -15.55 -4.34
C TYR A 616 -15.76 -14.96 -3.58
N LYS A 617 -16.86 -14.68 -4.29
CA LYS A 617 -18.08 -14.04 -3.74
C LYS A 617 -17.76 -12.71 -3.04
N GLY A 618 -16.95 -11.87 -3.71
CA GLY A 618 -16.54 -10.55 -3.20
C GLY A 618 -15.51 -10.55 -2.07
N GLN A 619 -15.09 -11.72 -1.57
CA GLN A 619 -14.13 -11.85 -0.48
C GLN A 619 -12.80 -12.41 -0.95
N VAL A 620 -11.70 -11.76 -0.59
CA VAL A 620 -10.33 -12.27 -0.85
C VAL A 620 -10.12 -13.51 0.01
N ARG A 621 -9.97 -14.67 -0.64
CA ARG A 621 -9.81 -15.97 0.04
C ARG A 621 -8.36 -16.36 0.21
N THR A 622 -7.53 -16.07 -0.79
CA THR A 622 -6.10 -16.35 -0.74
C THR A 622 -5.33 -15.37 -1.62
N THR A 623 -4.03 -15.30 -1.38
CA THR A 623 -3.11 -14.40 -2.07
C THR A 623 -1.91 -15.20 -2.59
N ARG A 624 -1.44 -14.81 -3.77
CA ARG A 624 -0.15 -15.21 -4.32
C ARG A 624 0.68 -13.97 -4.62
N TYR A 625 1.95 -14.20 -4.92
CA TYR A 625 2.88 -13.13 -5.25
C TYR A 625 3.59 -13.44 -6.55
N ALA A 626 4.04 -12.40 -7.25
CA ALA A 626 4.74 -12.54 -8.53
C ALA A 626 5.87 -11.52 -8.61
N ASN A 627 6.98 -11.90 -9.24
CA ASN A 627 7.96 -10.90 -9.65
C ASN A 627 7.44 -10.09 -10.85
N ARG A 628 7.91 -8.85 -10.99
CA ARG A 628 7.55 -7.97 -12.11
C ARG A 628 7.74 -8.67 -13.46
N GLY A 629 6.66 -8.73 -14.24
CA GLY A 629 6.62 -9.34 -15.57
C GLY A 629 6.55 -10.88 -15.59
N LYS A 630 6.61 -11.55 -14.43
CA LYS A 630 6.43 -13.01 -14.31
C LYS A 630 4.99 -13.37 -13.94
N GLY A 631 4.67 -14.65 -14.08
CA GLY A 631 3.46 -15.26 -13.53
C GLY A 631 3.49 -15.36 -12.00
N ILE A 632 2.39 -15.81 -11.40
CA ILE A 632 2.32 -16.05 -9.95
C ILE A 632 3.29 -17.16 -9.54
N TYR A 633 3.91 -16.97 -8.37
CA TYR A 633 4.69 -18.01 -7.71
C TYR A 633 3.77 -19.09 -7.13
N GLY A 634 4.13 -20.35 -7.39
CA GLY A 634 3.35 -21.52 -6.99
C GLY A 634 2.18 -21.82 -7.93
N SER A 635 1.12 -22.43 -7.39
CA SER A 635 -0.06 -22.82 -8.15
C SER A 635 -1.22 -21.82 -8.00
N LEU A 636 -2.19 -21.94 -8.89
CA LEU A 636 -3.53 -21.36 -8.68
C LEU A 636 -4.13 -21.89 -7.36
N PRO A 637 -5.08 -21.14 -6.76
CA PRO A 637 -5.78 -21.59 -5.57
C PRO A 637 -6.49 -22.92 -5.76
N THR A 638 -6.47 -23.73 -4.71
CA THR A 638 -7.26 -24.96 -4.62
C THR A 638 -8.68 -24.68 -4.12
N ALA A 639 -9.61 -25.61 -4.35
CA ALA A 639 -10.96 -25.52 -3.80
C ALA A 639 -11.00 -25.40 -2.28
N LYS A 640 -10.12 -26.13 -1.58
CA LYS A 640 -10.01 -26.05 -0.13
C LYS A 640 -9.57 -24.66 0.34
N GLU A 641 -8.65 -24.01 -0.37
CA GLU A 641 -8.24 -22.63 -0.05
C GLU A 641 -9.35 -21.61 -0.28
N ILE A 642 -10.15 -21.78 -1.33
CA ILE A 642 -11.21 -20.82 -1.67
C ILE A 642 -12.47 -21.03 -0.81
N LEU A 643 -12.87 -22.28 -0.56
CA LEU A 643 -14.12 -22.62 0.13
C LEU A 643 -13.95 -22.82 1.64
N GLY A 644 -12.73 -23.08 2.13
CA GLY A 644 -12.47 -23.28 3.56
C GLY A 644 -13.30 -24.42 4.14
N SER A 645 -14.13 -24.11 5.16
CA SER A 645 -15.03 -25.09 5.80
C SER A 645 -16.13 -25.62 4.88
N ASN A 646 -16.44 -24.92 3.79
CA ASN A 646 -17.45 -25.35 2.81
C ASN A 646 -16.89 -26.31 1.76
N PHE A 647 -15.60 -26.66 1.84
CA PHE A 647 -15.01 -27.67 0.98
C PHE A 647 -15.43 -29.08 1.44
N ASN A 648 -16.01 -29.84 0.51
CA ASN A 648 -16.38 -31.23 0.68
C ASN A 648 -15.60 -32.09 -0.32
N PRO A 649 -14.79 -33.06 0.12
CA PRO A 649 -13.98 -33.87 -0.78
C PRO A 649 -14.79 -34.79 -1.71
N GLN A 650 -16.10 -34.97 -1.48
CA GLN A 650 -16.99 -35.75 -2.36
C GLN A 650 -17.51 -34.94 -3.55
N ASP A 651 -17.40 -33.62 -3.51
CA ASP A 651 -17.84 -32.76 -4.61
C ASP A 651 -16.73 -32.57 -5.64
N THR A 652 -17.14 -32.38 -6.89
CA THR A 652 -16.26 -31.97 -7.99
C THR A 652 -16.26 -30.45 -8.13
N TYR A 653 -15.08 -29.86 -8.25
CA TYR A 653 -14.92 -28.40 -8.31
C TYR A 653 -14.24 -27.96 -9.60
N ASN A 654 -14.93 -27.14 -10.40
CA ASN A 654 -14.37 -26.53 -11.60
C ASN A 654 -14.19 -25.04 -11.41
N PHE A 655 -12.98 -24.56 -11.73
CA PHE A 655 -12.57 -23.16 -11.54
C PHE A 655 -12.57 -22.43 -12.86
N THR A 656 -13.11 -21.22 -12.86
CA THR A 656 -12.80 -20.23 -13.87
C THR A 656 -12.27 -18.97 -13.18
N PHE A 657 -11.31 -18.32 -13.83
CA PHE A 657 -10.67 -17.12 -13.31
C PHE A 657 -10.91 -15.97 -14.27
N SER A 658 -11.31 -14.82 -13.74
CA SER A 658 -11.59 -13.61 -14.53
C SER A 658 -10.44 -13.26 -15.48
N GLY A 659 -10.75 -12.90 -16.72
CA GLY A 659 -9.74 -12.55 -17.72
C GLY A 659 -8.90 -13.72 -18.22
N LYS A 660 -9.38 -14.97 -18.04
CA LYS A 660 -8.66 -16.21 -18.38
C LYS A 660 -7.30 -16.30 -17.68
N PHE A 661 -7.26 -15.86 -16.42
CA PHE A 661 -6.04 -15.84 -15.63
C PHE A 661 -5.44 -17.25 -15.47
N THR A 662 -4.13 -17.35 -15.67
CA THR A 662 -3.34 -18.58 -15.57
C THR A 662 -2.11 -18.34 -14.68
N THR A 663 -1.42 -19.41 -14.28
CA THR A 663 -0.13 -19.30 -13.58
C THR A 663 0.93 -18.55 -14.39
N SER A 664 0.83 -18.52 -15.72
CA SER A 664 1.75 -17.83 -16.62
C SER A 664 1.36 -16.38 -16.96
N THR A 665 0.24 -15.87 -16.42
CA THR A 665 -0.23 -14.51 -16.70
C THR A 665 0.76 -13.47 -16.16
N PRO A 666 1.39 -12.61 -17.00
CA PRO A 666 2.39 -11.63 -16.55
C PRO A 666 1.79 -10.59 -15.60
N ILE A 667 2.45 -10.36 -14.45
CA ILE A 667 2.01 -9.41 -13.44
C ILE A 667 2.92 -8.16 -13.44
N THR A 668 2.33 -7.00 -13.69
CA THR A 668 3.03 -5.70 -13.72
C THR A 668 2.54 -4.71 -12.66
N ALA A 669 1.51 -5.08 -11.90
CA ALA A 669 0.95 -4.32 -10.79
C ALA A 669 0.14 -5.27 -9.89
N ASP A 670 -0.16 -4.84 -8.67
CA ASP A 670 -1.09 -5.55 -7.78
C ASP A 670 -2.44 -5.75 -8.48
N ARG A 671 -3.02 -6.96 -8.33
CA ARG A 671 -4.24 -7.33 -9.05
C ARG A 671 -5.16 -8.18 -8.19
N THR A 672 -6.47 -8.05 -8.41
CA THR A 672 -7.47 -8.99 -7.91
C THR A 672 -8.01 -9.82 -9.08
N VAL A 673 -8.04 -11.14 -8.89
CA VAL A 673 -8.59 -12.13 -9.81
C VAL A 673 -9.89 -12.67 -9.18
N ILE A 674 -11.00 -12.51 -9.88
CA ILE A 674 -12.28 -13.08 -9.45
C ILE A 674 -12.26 -14.57 -9.81
N VAL A 675 -12.61 -15.39 -8.82
CA VAL A 675 -12.74 -16.84 -8.93
C VAL A 675 -14.22 -17.16 -9.01
N THR A 676 -14.60 -17.94 -10.01
CA THR A 676 -15.92 -18.55 -10.12
C THR A 676 -15.74 -20.06 -9.96
N ILE A 677 -16.57 -20.68 -9.13
CA ILE A 677 -16.50 -22.11 -8.81
C ILE A 677 -17.83 -22.76 -9.19
N LEU A 678 -17.75 -23.82 -9.99
CA LEU A 678 -18.86 -24.75 -10.22
C LEU A 678 -18.70 -25.95 -9.29
N ILE A 679 -19.76 -26.27 -8.55
CA ILE A 679 -19.81 -27.43 -7.65
C ILE A 679 -20.66 -28.48 -8.32
N ASN A 680 -20.09 -29.65 -8.65
CA ASN A 680 -20.76 -30.69 -9.43
C ASN A 680 -21.31 -30.15 -10.77
N ASN A 681 -20.52 -29.33 -11.46
CA ASN A 681 -20.87 -28.60 -12.68
C ASN A 681 -22.04 -27.62 -12.56
N CYS A 682 -22.42 -27.23 -11.35
CA CYS A 682 -23.54 -26.32 -11.09
C CYS A 682 -23.07 -25.02 -10.42
N TYR A 683 -23.64 -23.89 -10.84
CA TYR A 683 -23.45 -22.59 -10.20
C TYR A 683 -24.43 -22.40 -9.04
N MET A 684 -23.91 -22.13 -7.84
CA MET A 684 -24.71 -22.04 -6.62
C MET A 684 -25.06 -20.58 -6.30
N ILE A 685 -26.36 -20.29 -6.19
CA ILE A 685 -26.90 -18.95 -5.99
C ILE A 685 -27.56 -18.86 -4.61
N GLY A 686 -27.09 -17.98 -3.74
CA GLY A 686 -27.65 -17.73 -2.41
C GLY A 686 -27.89 -16.26 -2.11
N SER A 687 -27.63 -15.37 -3.07
CA SER A 687 -27.73 -13.92 -2.91
C SER A 687 -28.09 -13.23 -4.24
N LYS A 688 -28.52 -11.96 -4.16
CA LYS A 688 -28.85 -11.16 -5.33
C LYS A 688 -27.62 -10.87 -6.20
N GLU A 689 -26.43 -10.74 -5.61
CA GLU A 689 -25.17 -10.51 -6.32
C GLU A 689 -24.79 -11.74 -7.16
N GLU A 690 -24.94 -12.94 -6.60
CA GLU A 690 -24.69 -14.20 -7.32
C GLU A 690 -25.72 -14.43 -8.43
N TRP A 691 -26.98 -14.01 -8.24
CA TRP A 691 -27.97 -14.03 -9.31
C TRP A 691 -27.53 -13.15 -10.50
N LYS A 692 -27.03 -11.94 -10.21
CA LYS A 692 -26.48 -11.05 -11.24
C LYS A 692 -25.27 -11.65 -11.94
N GLU A 693 -24.34 -12.25 -11.19
CA GLU A 693 -23.18 -12.95 -11.77
C GLU A 693 -23.65 -14.09 -12.69
N PHE A 694 -24.60 -14.91 -12.25
CA PHE A 694 -25.19 -15.96 -13.08
C PHE A 694 -25.80 -15.40 -14.39
N CYS A 695 -26.55 -14.30 -14.30
CA CYS A 695 -27.11 -13.63 -15.49
C CYS A 695 -26.00 -13.18 -16.46
N GLU A 696 -24.91 -12.58 -15.95
CA GLU A 696 -23.77 -12.15 -16.78
C GLU A 696 -23.00 -13.35 -17.37
N LEU A 697 -22.83 -14.45 -16.64
CA LEU A 697 -22.20 -15.67 -17.16
C LEU A 697 -22.97 -16.26 -18.36
N VAL A 698 -24.31 -16.30 -18.25
CA VAL A 698 -25.18 -16.75 -19.34
C VAL A 698 -25.08 -15.80 -20.54
N LYS A 699 -25.12 -14.49 -20.29
CA LYS A 699 -24.95 -13.43 -21.30
C LYS A 699 -23.59 -13.51 -22.01
N ASP A 700 -22.53 -13.87 -21.31
CA ASP A 700 -21.18 -14.06 -21.87
C ASP A 700 -21.04 -15.35 -22.70
N GLY A 701 -22.03 -16.25 -22.66
CA GLY A 701 -22.11 -17.44 -23.50
C GLY A 701 -22.19 -18.77 -22.79
N GLN A 702 -22.20 -18.80 -21.47
CA GLN A 702 -22.37 -20.04 -20.71
C GLN A 702 -23.85 -20.39 -20.62
N THR A 703 -24.53 -20.53 -21.76
CA THR A 703 -25.99 -20.69 -21.83
C THR A 703 -26.48 -22.01 -21.24
N ASN A 704 -25.66 -23.07 -21.31
CA ASN A 704 -25.94 -24.39 -20.74
C ASN A 704 -25.42 -24.55 -19.30
N LEU A 705 -25.24 -23.45 -18.57
CA LEU A 705 -24.74 -23.50 -17.19
C LEU A 705 -25.87 -23.91 -16.22
N ASP A 706 -25.77 -25.09 -15.63
CA ASP A 706 -26.70 -25.51 -14.58
C ASP A 706 -26.57 -24.60 -13.36
N ALA A 707 -27.69 -24.26 -12.72
CA ALA A 707 -27.71 -23.42 -11.53
C ALA A 707 -28.69 -23.92 -10.47
N LYS A 708 -28.32 -23.70 -9.20
CA LYS A 708 -29.10 -24.10 -8.02
C LYS A 708 -29.20 -22.97 -7.03
N MET A 709 -30.42 -22.68 -6.58
CA MET A 709 -30.62 -21.79 -5.44
C MET A 709 -30.26 -22.51 -4.13
N THR A 710 -29.73 -21.76 -3.18
CA THR A 710 -29.32 -22.22 -1.84
C THR A 710 -29.96 -21.42 -0.71
N ALA A 711 -30.69 -20.36 -1.07
CA ALA A 711 -31.43 -19.50 -0.17
C ALA A 711 -32.53 -18.77 -0.96
N ASP A 712 -33.48 -18.19 -0.24
CA ASP A 712 -34.43 -17.23 -0.81
C ASP A 712 -33.68 -15.96 -1.21
N ILE A 713 -34.01 -15.42 -2.39
CA ILE A 713 -33.32 -14.28 -2.98
C ILE A 713 -34.33 -13.16 -3.24
N ASN A 714 -34.03 -11.97 -2.76
CA ASN A 714 -34.77 -10.76 -3.08
C ASN A 714 -33.94 -9.87 -4.02
N LEU A 715 -34.38 -9.76 -5.28
CA LEU A 715 -33.74 -8.89 -6.28
C LEU A 715 -34.15 -7.42 -6.12
N GLY A 716 -35.22 -7.15 -5.39
CA GLY A 716 -35.77 -5.80 -5.22
C GLY A 716 -36.09 -5.17 -6.57
N THR A 717 -35.60 -3.94 -6.77
CA THR A 717 -35.80 -3.15 -8.00
C THR A 717 -34.77 -3.42 -9.08
N ASP A 718 -33.73 -4.21 -8.81
CA ASP A 718 -32.66 -4.48 -9.78
C ASP A 718 -33.15 -5.46 -10.84
N ILE A 719 -33.32 -5.00 -12.08
CA ILE A 719 -33.74 -5.84 -13.21
C ILE A 719 -32.52 -6.60 -13.73
N ALA A 720 -32.33 -7.83 -13.25
CA ALA A 720 -31.32 -8.77 -13.72
C ALA A 720 -32.02 -10.04 -14.19
N MET A 721 -31.93 -10.32 -15.49
CA MET A 721 -32.69 -11.38 -16.15
C MET A 721 -31.75 -12.38 -16.81
N VAL A 722 -32.11 -13.65 -16.71
CA VAL A 722 -31.37 -14.77 -17.31
C VAL A 722 -31.71 -14.86 -18.80
N GLY A 723 -30.70 -15.03 -19.65
CA GLY A 723 -30.87 -15.13 -21.10
C GLY A 723 -31.03 -13.77 -21.82
N ASN A 724 -30.54 -12.69 -21.20
CA ASN A 724 -30.63 -11.32 -21.72
C ASN A 724 -29.61 -10.97 -22.81
N ASN A 725 -29.97 -10.04 -23.70
CA ASN A 725 -29.05 -9.32 -24.60
C ASN A 725 -28.92 -7.86 -24.13
N GLU A 726 -27.84 -7.16 -24.48
CA GLU A 726 -27.82 -5.70 -24.32
C GLU A 726 -29.10 -5.08 -24.88
N TYR A 727 -29.73 -4.21 -24.09
CA TYR A 727 -30.95 -3.45 -24.41
C TYR A 727 -30.94 -2.99 -25.87
N SER A 728 -31.62 -3.75 -26.73
CA SER A 728 -31.68 -3.49 -28.17
C SER A 728 -33.13 -3.62 -28.62
N TYR A 729 -33.69 -2.49 -29.04
CA TYR A 729 -35.02 -2.36 -29.64
C TYR A 729 -35.11 -2.98 -31.06
N ALA A 730 -34.06 -3.65 -31.53
CA ALA A 730 -33.99 -4.26 -32.84
C ALA A 730 -34.19 -5.78 -32.75
N ILE A 731 -35.31 -6.23 -33.31
CA ILE A 731 -35.58 -7.63 -33.64
C ILE A 731 -34.56 -8.08 -34.71
N VAL A 732 -33.31 -8.36 -34.34
CA VAL A 732 -32.33 -9.01 -35.25
C VAL A 732 -31.21 -9.81 -34.57
N GLY A 733 -31.15 -9.87 -33.24
CA GLY A 733 -30.29 -10.84 -32.56
C GLY A 733 -31.09 -11.55 -31.49
N SER A 734 -31.38 -12.84 -31.67
CA SER A 734 -31.80 -13.68 -30.55
C SER A 734 -30.81 -13.46 -29.40
N GLY A 735 -31.30 -13.39 -28.18
CA GLY A 735 -30.48 -13.47 -26.97
C GLY A 735 -29.45 -14.58 -27.03
N ARG A 736 -28.66 -14.70 -25.97
CA ARG A 736 -28.10 -16.01 -25.63
C ARG A 736 -29.11 -16.71 -24.72
N PRO A 737 -30.17 -17.37 -25.27
CA PRO A 737 -31.21 -17.97 -24.44
C PRO A 737 -30.59 -18.98 -23.48
N TYR A 738 -31.10 -19.03 -22.26
CA TYR A 738 -30.66 -20.03 -21.30
C TYR A 738 -31.08 -21.42 -21.74
N THR A 739 -30.17 -22.38 -21.69
CA THR A 739 -30.38 -23.76 -22.14
C THR A 739 -30.06 -24.80 -21.07
N GLY A 740 -29.64 -24.37 -19.87
CA GLY A 740 -29.28 -25.26 -18.77
C GLY A 740 -30.46 -25.70 -17.89
N THR A 741 -30.14 -26.37 -16.80
CA THR A 741 -31.07 -26.71 -15.73
C THR A 741 -30.97 -25.71 -14.58
N PHE A 742 -32.06 -25.01 -14.30
CA PHE A 742 -32.23 -24.17 -13.12
C PHE A 742 -33.10 -24.90 -12.08
N ASP A 743 -32.56 -25.15 -10.90
CA ASP A 743 -33.27 -25.77 -9.79
C ASP A 743 -33.38 -24.78 -8.62
N GLY A 744 -34.59 -24.27 -8.38
CA GLY A 744 -34.87 -23.38 -7.27
C GLY A 744 -34.79 -24.05 -5.90
N GLN A 745 -34.72 -25.40 -5.84
CA GLN A 745 -34.62 -26.16 -4.59
C GLN A 745 -35.73 -25.87 -3.56
N GLY A 746 -36.87 -25.33 -4.01
CA GLY A 746 -37.99 -24.89 -3.17
C GLY A 746 -37.88 -23.45 -2.68
N HIS A 747 -36.81 -22.72 -3.03
CA HIS A 747 -36.60 -21.35 -2.63
C HIS A 747 -37.43 -20.34 -3.42
N THR A 748 -37.56 -19.16 -2.83
CA THR A 748 -38.29 -18.02 -3.40
C THR A 748 -37.37 -17.01 -4.04
N LEU A 749 -37.69 -16.61 -5.28
CA LEU A 749 -37.14 -15.45 -5.96
C LEU A 749 -38.15 -14.31 -5.92
N ASN A 750 -37.86 -13.25 -5.18
CA ASN A 750 -38.71 -12.07 -5.09
C ASN A 750 -38.23 -10.96 -6.03
N VAL A 751 -39.15 -10.37 -6.79
CA VAL A 751 -38.89 -9.27 -7.73
C VAL A 751 -39.84 -8.09 -7.50
N SER A 752 -39.37 -6.86 -7.68
CA SER A 752 -40.18 -5.64 -7.58
C SER A 752 -39.76 -4.66 -8.67
N TRP A 753 -40.10 -4.98 -9.91
CA TRP A 753 -39.55 -4.34 -11.10
C TRP A 753 -40.47 -3.30 -11.70
N TYR A 754 -39.88 -2.20 -12.14
CA TYR A 754 -40.57 -1.07 -12.79
C TYR A 754 -39.91 -0.77 -14.15
N PRO A 755 -40.05 -1.67 -15.15
CA PRO A 755 -39.41 -1.49 -16.44
C PRO A 755 -39.98 -0.25 -17.17
N LYS A 756 -39.07 0.63 -17.59
CA LYS A 756 -39.37 1.82 -18.40
C LYS A 756 -38.93 1.68 -19.85
N GLU A 757 -37.96 0.81 -20.09
CA GLU A 757 -37.37 0.50 -21.40
C GLU A 757 -37.09 -1.01 -21.48
N GLY A 758 -37.12 -1.57 -22.69
CA GLY A 758 -36.93 -3.00 -22.95
C GLY A 758 -38.17 -3.67 -23.53
N TYR A 759 -37.99 -4.78 -24.25
CA TYR A 759 -39.09 -5.47 -24.95
C TYR A 759 -39.56 -6.76 -24.28
N LYS A 760 -38.71 -7.45 -23.50
CA LYS A 760 -39.02 -8.74 -22.87
C LYS A 760 -38.59 -8.72 -21.41
N ILE A 761 -39.53 -8.85 -20.47
CA ILE A 761 -39.26 -8.74 -19.03
C ILE A 761 -39.83 -9.93 -18.26
N ALA A 762 -38.94 -10.70 -17.64
CA ALA A 762 -39.21 -11.81 -16.72
C ALA A 762 -37.88 -12.24 -16.05
N PRO A 763 -37.91 -12.96 -14.91
CA PRO A 763 -36.69 -13.56 -14.34
C PRO A 763 -35.84 -14.33 -15.36
N PHE A 764 -36.50 -15.09 -16.25
CA PHE A 764 -35.91 -15.69 -17.43
C PHE A 764 -36.44 -15.00 -18.68
N GLN A 765 -35.66 -14.08 -19.23
CA GLN A 765 -36.11 -13.34 -20.41
C GLN A 765 -36.24 -14.24 -21.64
N SER A 766 -35.32 -15.18 -21.84
CA SER A 766 -35.38 -16.10 -22.96
C SER A 766 -34.72 -17.43 -22.61
N VAL A 767 -35.40 -18.52 -22.93
CA VAL A 767 -34.92 -19.89 -22.73
C VAL A 767 -35.06 -20.73 -24.00
N ASN A 768 -34.19 -21.71 -24.19
CA ASN A 768 -34.24 -22.66 -25.29
C ASN A 768 -33.75 -24.04 -24.82
N ASN A 769 -34.59 -25.07 -24.91
CA ASN A 769 -34.28 -26.41 -24.37
C ASN A 769 -33.92 -26.41 -22.86
N ALA A 770 -34.44 -25.44 -22.08
CA ALA A 770 -34.09 -25.32 -20.67
C ALA A 770 -35.00 -26.16 -19.77
N THR A 771 -34.51 -26.48 -18.58
CA THR A 771 -35.32 -27.05 -17.50
C THR A 771 -35.34 -26.08 -16.32
N ILE A 772 -36.52 -25.65 -15.88
CA ILE A 772 -36.70 -24.83 -14.67
C ILE A 772 -37.58 -25.60 -13.70
N LYS A 773 -37.11 -25.83 -12.48
CA LYS A 773 -37.85 -26.61 -11.50
C LYS A 773 -37.74 -26.09 -10.07
N ASN A 774 -38.71 -26.46 -9.23
CA ASN A 774 -38.73 -26.20 -7.80
C ASN A 774 -38.53 -24.72 -7.43
N LEU A 775 -39.12 -23.80 -8.18
CA LEU A 775 -38.91 -22.36 -8.01
C LEU A 775 -40.23 -21.65 -7.70
N CYS A 776 -40.24 -20.85 -6.63
CA CYS A 776 -41.30 -19.90 -6.36
C CYS A 776 -40.85 -18.50 -6.78
N VAL A 777 -41.61 -17.82 -7.65
CA VAL A 777 -41.37 -16.42 -8.02
C VAL A 777 -42.48 -15.56 -7.43
N THR A 778 -42.10 -14.51 -6.70
CA THR A 778 -43.05 -13.63 -6.03
C THR A 778 -42.78 -12.15 -6.30
N GLY A 779 -43.78 -11.31 -6.04
CA GLY A 779 -43.63 -9.86 -6.04
C GLY A 779 -44.39 -9.18 -7.19
N ASN A 780 -43.76 -8.21 -7.85
CA ASN A 780 -44.45 -7.36 -8.83
C ASN A 780 -43.60 -6.94 -10.02
N ILE A 781 -44.25 -6.79 -11.18
CA ILE A 781 -43.72 -6.15 -12.38
C ILE A 781 -44.75 -5.09 -12.80
N ASN A 782 -44.38 -3.81 -12.73
CA ASN A 782 -45.25 -2.69 -13.08
C ASN A 782 -44.63 -1.90 -14.26
N SER A 783 -45.16 -2.10 -15.46
CA SER A 783 -44.64 -1.52 -16.69
C SER A 783 -45.52 -0.39 -17.20
N GLU A 784 -44.90 0.76 -17.48
CA GLU A 784 -45.51 1.89 -18.20
C GLU A 784 -45.16 1.91 -19.70
N MET A 785 -44.47 0.89 -20.19
CA MET A 785 -44.03 0.80 -21.58
C MET A 785 -45.22 0.69 -22.53
N ASP A 786 -45.13 1.30 -23.72
CA ASP A 786 -46.22 1.29 -24.71
C ASP A 786 -46.31 -0.01 -25.52
N ARG A 787 -45.33 -0.93 -25.38
CA ARG A 787 -45.31 -2.32 -25.88
C ARG A 787 -44.30 -3.17 -25.11
N GLY A 788 -44.57 -4.46 -24.89
CA GLY A 788 -43.61 -5.41 -24.33
C GLY A 788 -44.21 -6.79 -24.06
N ILE A 789 -43.33 -7.77 -23.80
CA ILE A 789 -43.63 -9.18 -23.54
C ILE A 789 -43.25 -9.51 -22.08
N PHE A 790 -44.23 -9.89 -21.26
CA PHE A 790 -44.04 -10.04 -19.82
C PHE A 790 -44.43 -11.43 -19.35
N GLY A 791 -43.50 -12.10 -18.68
CA GLY A 791 -43.74 -13.39 -18.04
C GLY A 791 -43.58 -13.28 -16.53
N GLY A 792 -44.45 -13.94 -15.78
CA GLY A 792 -44.21 -14.12 -14.34
C GLY A 792 -42.92 -14.92 -14.05
N LEU A 793 -42.54 -15.82 -14.95
CA LEU A 793 -41.30 -16.60 -14.88
C LEU A 793 -40.46 -16.45 -16.17
N ILE A 794 -41.09 -16.60 -17.35
CA ILE A 794 -40.41 -16.63 -18.64
C ILE A 794 -41.07 -15.67 -19.65
N SER A 795 -40.33 -14.76 -20.27
CA SER A 795 -40.89 -13.96 -21.38
C SER A 795 -40.98 -14.78 -22.66
N ASN A 796 -39.89 -15.43 -23.07
CA ASN A 796 -39.88 -16.27 -24.28
C ASN A 796 -39.31 -17.66 -24.01
N ALA A 797 -40.04 -18.68 -24.44
CA ALA A 797 -39.57 -20.06 -24.47
C ALA A 797 -39.45 -20.57 -25.91
N ASP A 798 -38.43 -21.38 -26.16
CA ASP A 798 -38.19 -22.05 -27.45
C ASP A 798 -37.63 -23.46 -27.21
N GLY A 799 -37.58 -24.27 -28.27
CA GLY A 799 -37.11 -25.65 -28.20
C GLY A 799 -37.96 -26.51 -27.26
N ASN A 800 -37.34 -27.52 -26.64
CA ASN A 800 -37.97 -28.47 -25.72
C ASN A 800 -37.78 -28.01 -24.27
N THR A 801 -38.58 -27.04 -23.83
CA THR A 801 -38.48 -26.45 -22.50
C THR A 801 -39.37 -27.20 -21.50
N THR A 802 -38.87 -27.41 -20.28
CA THR A 802 -39.60 -28.07 -19.18
C THR A 802 -39.70 -27.15 -17.97
N ILE A 803 -40.91 -27.00 -17.42
CA ILE A 803 -41.18 -26.29 -16.17
C ILE A 803 -41.83 -27.27 -15.19
N THR A 804 -41.26 -27.47 -14.02
CA THR A 804 -41.79 -28.47 -13.06
C THR A 804 -41.79 -27.97 -11.64
N ASN A 805 -42.92 -28.10 -10.94
CA ASN A 805 -43.03 -27.70 -9.53
C ASN A 805 -42.65 -26.21 -9.33
N CYS A 806 -43.17 -25.34 -10.21
CA CYS A 806 -42.92 -23.90 -10.17
C CYS A 806 -44.19 -23.13 -9.82
N ILE A 807 -44.04 -22.08 -9.01
CA ILE A 807 -45.12 -21.21 -8.59
C ILE A 807 -44.78 -19.79 -9.02
N THR A 808 -45.70 -19.09 -9.66
CA THR A 808 -45.64 -17.63 -9.80
C THR A 808 -46.76 -17.00 -8.98
N ASP A 809 -46.41 -16.22 -7.96
CA ASP A 809 -47.35 -15.44 -7.17
C ASP A 809 -47.05 -13.95 -7.35
N MET A 810 -47.56 -13.41 -8.46
CA MET A 810 -47.08 -12.17 -9.03
C MET A 810 -48.21 -11.16 -9.24
N ARG A 811 -47.90 -9.89 -8.98
CA ARG A 811 -48.70 -8.77 -9.47
C ARG A 811 -48.07 -8.20 -10.73
N LEU A 812 -48.70 -8.46 -11.88
CA LEU A 812 -48.27 -7.99 -13.19
C LEU A 812 -49.19 -6.85 -13.61
N THR A 813 -48.66 -5.62 -13.70
CA THR A 813 -49.41 -4.42 -14.10
C THR A 813 -48.79 -3.85 -15.36
N ILE A 814 -49.39 -4.09 -16.52
CA ILE A 814 -48.76 -3.85 -17.83
C ILE A 814 -49.65 -2.97 -18.68
N LYS A 815 -49.09 -1.87 -19.19
CA LYS A 815 -49.70 -1.00 -20.20
C LYS A 815 -49.37 -1.52 -21.60
N ASP A 816 -50.35 -1.61 -22.50
CA ASP A 816 -50.17 -1.85 -23.96
C ASP A 816 -49.27 -3.05 -24.35
N GLY A 817 -49.15 -4.08 -23.50
CA GLY A 817 -48.25 -5.22 -23.69
C GLY A 817 -48.92 -6.60 -23.56
N ASP A 818 -48.13 -7.63 -23.84
CA ASP A 818 -48.51 -9.03 -23.81
C ASP A 818 -48.04 -9.69 -22.51
N VAL A 819 -48.92 -10.44 -21.84
CA VAL A 819 -48.65 -10.94 -20.48
C VAL A 819 -49.06 -12.39 -20.29
N GLY A 820 -48.10 -13.24 -19.91
CA GLY A 820 -48.36 -14.57 -19.39
C GLY A 820 -48.08 -14.66 -17.89
N GLY A 821 -49.03 -15.18 -17.12
CA GLY A 821 -48.85 -15.38 -15.67
C GLY A 821 -47.63 -16.23 -15.30
N MET A 822 -47.17 -17.11 -16.19
CA MET A 822 -45.90 -17.82 -16.06
C MET A 822 -45.01 -17.66 -17.31
N VAL A 823 -45.53 -17.94 -18.50
CA VAL A 823 -44.78 -17.86 -19.77
C VAL A 823 -45.50 -16.90 -20.71
N CYS A 824 -44.82 -15.91 -21.29
CA CYS A 824 -45.50 -15.02 -22.23
C CYS A 824 -45.65 -15.66 -23.63
N GLU A 825 -44.56 -15.94 -24.33
CA GLU A 825 -44.61 -16.51 -25.68
C GLU A 825 -43.78 -17.78 -25.83
N ILE A 826 -44.20 -18.63 -26.76
CA ILE A 826 -43.46 -19.79 -27.24
C ILE A 826 -43.23 -19.64 -28.74
N LEU A 827 -41.97 -19.63 -29.20
CA LEU A 827 -41.63 -19.34 -30.60
C LEU A 827 -41.46 -20.59 -31.48
N GLY A 828 -41.51 -21.78 -30.88
CA GLY A 828 -41.42 -23.09 -31.53
C GLY A 828 -41.10 -24.20 -30.52
N GLY A 829 -41.19 -25.46 -30.96
CA GLY A 829 -40.79 -26.62 -30.14
C GLY A 829 -41.88 -27.15 -29.21
N SER A 830 -41.48 -27.68 -28.04
CA SER A 830 -42.38 -28.25 -27.06
C SER A 830 -42.20 -27.62 -25.67
N LEU A 831 -43.32 -27.30 -25.01
CA LEU A 831 -43.33 -26.87 -23.61
C LEU A 831 -44.06 -27.91 -22.76
N THR A 832 -43.35 -28.46 -21.77
CA THR A 832 -43.94 -29.36 -20.77
C THR A 832 -44.01 -28.64 -19.43
N MET A 833 -45.22 -28.51 -18.88
CA MET A 833 -45.46 -27.92 -17.56
C MET A 833 -46.10 -28.95 -16.64
N THR A 834 -45.45 -29.24 -15.51
CA THR A 834 -45.94 -30.22 -14.54
C THR A 834 -45.99 -29.61 -13.15
N LYS A 835 -47.10 -29.77 -12.41
CA LYS A 835 -47.23 -29.24 -11.05
C LYS A 835 -46.97 -27.72 -10.96
N CYS A 836 -47.50 -26.94 -11.92
CA CYS A 836 -47.25 -25.50 -11.99
C CYS A 836 -48.47 -24.70 -11.50
N VAL A 837 -48.22 -23.66 -10.71
CA VAL A 837 -49.28 -22.80 -10.16
C VAL A 837 -49.04 -21.34 -10.54
N THR A 838 -50.07 -20.67 -11.04
CA THR A 838 -50.08 -19.21 -11.15
C THR A 838 -51.08 -18.63 -10.16
N ASN A 839 -50.63 -17.63 -9.41
CA ASN A 839 -51.37 -16.89 -8.40
C ASN A 839 -51.10 -15.39 -8.57
N GLY A 840 -51.94 -14.57 -7.95
CA GLY A 840 -51.74 -13.13 -7.90
C GLY A 840 -52.69 -12.37 -8.83
N VAL A 841 -52.22 -11.26 -9.40
CA VAL A 841 -53.06 -10.28 -10.10
C VAL A 841 -52.44 -9.93 -11.44
N ILE A 842 -53.22 -9.99 -12.52
CA ILE A 842 -52.82 -9.48 -13.83
C ILE A 842 -53.71 -8.30 -14.19
N THR A 843 -53.08 -7.12 -14.32
CA THR A 843 -53.71 -5.85 -14.68
C THR A 843 -53.20 -5.44 -16.06
N LEU A 844 -54.12 -5.25 -17.00
CA LEU A 844 -53.81 -4.80 -18.37
C LEU A 844 -54.48 -3.47 -18.62
N ASP A 845 -53.67 -2.42 -18.79
CA ASP A 845 -54.13 -1.08 -19.08
C ASP A 845 -54.07 -0.81 -20.60
N ASN A 846 -55.08 -0.11 -21.13
CA ASN A 846 -55.24 0.21 -22.56
C ASN A 846 -55.31 -1.03 -23.49
N ARG A 847 -54.41 -1.23 -24.47
CA ARG A 847 -54.52 -2.25 -25.54
C ARG A 847 -53.62 -3.49 -25.35
N GLY A 848 -53.51 -4.01 -24.14
CA GLY A 848 -52.74 -5.22 -23.85
C GLY A 848 -53.48 -6.54 -24.13
N TYR A 849 -52.72 -7.65 -24.17
CA TYR A 849 -53.23 -9.02 -24.24
C TYR A 849 -52.66 -9.87 -23.11
N GLY A 850 -53.36 -10.92 -22.68
CA GLY A 850 -52.75 -11.79 -21.69
C GLY A 850 -53.49 -13.07 -21.33
N ALA A 851 -52.83 -13.87 -20.50
CA ALA A 851 -53.42 -15.08 -19.95
C ALA A 851 -52.90 -15.39 -18.54
N GLY A 852 -53.69 -16.15 -17.79
CA GLY A 852 -53.31 -16.59 -16.45
C GLY A 852 -52.12 -17.55 -16.41
N MET A 853 -51.77 -18.22 -17.51
CA MET A 853 -50.58 -19.09 -17.59
C MET A 853 -49.67 -18.75 -18.79
N ILE A 854 -50.18 -18.89 -20.03
CA ILE A 854 -49.45 -18.69 -21.28
C ILE A 854 -50.16 -17.71 -22.20
N TYR A 855 -49.49 -16.64 -22.62
CA TYR A 855 -50.12 -15.73 -23.58
C TYR A 855 -50.21 -16.34 -25.00
N SER A 856 -49.09 -16.68 -25.64
CA SER A 856 -49.11 -17.17 -27.03
C SER A 856 -48.15 -18.33 -27.31
N GLY A 857 -48.47 -19.12 -28.33
CA GLY A 857 -47.57 -20.15 -28.86
C GLY A 857 -47.61 -20.24 -30.40
N TYR A 858 -46.43 -20.17 -31.03
CA TYR A 858 -46.25 -20.28 -32.47
C TYR A 858 -45.58 -21.61 -32.83
N ASN A 859 -46.22 -22.44 -33.67
CA ASN A 859 -45.76 -23.80 -34.01
C ASN A 859 -45.38 -24.66 -32.78
N ALA A 860 -46.02 -24.42 -31.64
CA ALA A 860 -45.68 -25.02 -30.37
C ALA A 860 -46.56 -26.25 -30.06
N SER A 861 -45.96 -27.27 -29.46
CA SER A 861 -46.68 -28.35 -28.77
C SER A 861 -46.63 -28.11 -27.27
N ILE A 862 -47.76 -28.20 -26.58
CA ILE A 862 -47.84 -27.83 -25.16
C ILE A 862 -48.50 -28.95 -24.38
N THR A 863 -47.83 -29.46 -23.35
CA THR A 863 -48.39 -30.42 -22.41
C THR A 863 -48.39 -29.82 -21.02
N MET A 864 -49.58 -29.70 -20.42
CA MET A 864 -49.72 -29.29 -19.03
C MET A 864 -50.34 -30.43 -18.22
N THR A 865 -49.72 -30.77 -17.10
CA THR A 865 -50.22 -31.81 -16.20
C THR A 865 -50.20 -31.29 -14.76
N ASP A 866 -51.34 -31.37 -14.07
CA ASP A 866 -51.49 -30.87 -12.70
C ASP A 866 -51.15 -29.38 -12.59
N CYS A 867 -51.80 -28.55 -13.40
CA CYS A 867 -51.59 -27.09 -13.38
C CYS A 867 -52.81 -26.36 -12.80
N LEU A 868 -52.54 -25.28 -12.06
CA LEU A 868 -53.54 -24.49 -11.34
C LEU A 868 -53.39 -23.00 -11.67
N VAL A 869 -54.50 -22.35 -12.05
CA VAL A 869 -54.56 -20.89 -12.26
C VAL A 869 -55.50 -20.27 -11.23
N LYS A 870 -54.97 -19.37 -10.38
CA LYS A 870 -55.68 -18.60 -9.33
C LYS A 870 -55.53 -17.09 -9.50
N VAL A 871 -55.42 -16.63 -10.74
CA VAL A 871 -55.15 -15.22 -11.05
C VAL A 871 -56.42 -14.38 -10.96
N PHE A 872 -56.33 -13.19 -10.34
CA PHE A 872 -57.36 -12.16 -10.42
C PHE A 872 -57.05 -11.17 -11.55
N PHE A 873 -57.92 -11.09 -12.54
CA PHE A 873 -57.77 -10.22 -13.70
C PHE A 873 -58.38 -8.83 -13.47
N ARG A 874 -57.61 -7.78 -13.80
CA ARG A 874 -58.01 -6.36 -13.77
C ARG A 874 -57.82 -5.70 -15.14
N PRO A 875 -58.68 -6.00 -16.12
CA PRO A 875 -58.60 -5.39 -17.45
C PRO A 875 -59.15 -3.96 -17.50
N SER A 876 -58.55 -3.12 -18.35
CA SER A 876 -59.18 -1.94 -18.95
C SER A 876 -60.41 -2.35 -19.79
N ASP A 877 -61.30 -1.41 -20.15
CA ASP A 877 -62.48 -1.73 -20.97
C ASP A 877 -62.13 -2.43 -22.30
N TRP A 878 -60.99 -2.09 -22.91
CA TRP A 878 -60.51 -2.77 -24.11
C TRP A 878 -59.93 -4.15 -23.79
N ALA A 879 -59.11 -4.24 -22.75
CA ALA A 879 -58.43 -5.48 -22.37
C ALA A 879 -59.40 -6.58 -21.89
N ARG A 880 -60.65 -6.24 -21.56
CA ARG A 880 -61.70 -7.22 -21.22
C ARG A 880 -61.91 -8.27 -22.31
N LEU A 881 -61.53 -7.94 -23.54
CA LEU A 881 -61.71 -8.76 -24.75
C LEU A 881 -60.48 -9.59 -25.13
N THR A 882 -59.36 -9.42 -24.43
CA THR A 882 -58.04 -9.93 -24.84
C THR A 882 -57.33 -10.75 -23.75
N MET A 883 -58.11 -11.32 -22.82
CA MET A 883 -57.58 -12.09 -21.68
C MET A 883 -58.18 -13.49 -21.56
N SER A 884 -57.33 -14.53 -21.46
CA SER A 884 -57.76 -15.94 -21.31
C SER A 884 -57.28 -16.57 -20.00
N GLY A 885 -57.87 -17.71 -19.63
CA GLY A 885 -57.57 -18.38 -18.37
C GLY A 885 -56.20 -19.05 -18.37
N PHE A 886 -56.01 -20.14 -19.14
CA PHE A 886 -54.71 -20.80 -19.28
C PHE A 886 -53.92 -20.26 -20.48
N ILE A 887 -54.43 -20.40 -21.71
CA ILE A 887 -53.74 -20.03 -22.96
C ILE A 887 -54.58 -19.05 -23.76
N TYR A 888 -53.99 -17.94 -24.22
CA TYR A 888 -54.70 -16.95 -25.04
C TYR A 888 -54.68 -17.27 -26.54
N SER A 889 -53.51 -17.32 -27.20
CA SER A 889 -53.40 -17.57 -28.65
C SER A 889 -52.52 -18.76 -29.00
N LEU A 890 -52.84 -19.42 -30.12
CA LEU A 890 -52.04 -20.49 -30.74
C LEU A 890 -52.07 -20.32 -32.25
N ASP A 891 -50.88 -20.17 -32.85
CA ASP A 891 -50.71 -19.91 -34.27
C ASP A 891 -49.79 -20.95 -34.91
N TYR A 892 -50.17 -21.46 -36.08
CA TYR A 892 -49.40 -22.49 -36.79
C TYR A 892 -49.16 -22.07 -38.24
N LYS A 893 -47.91 -22.19 -38.69
CA LYS A 893 -47.52 -21.91 -40.09
C LYS A 893 -48.23 -22.84 -41.07
N ASN A 894 -48.34 -24.11 -40.69
CA ASN A 894 -49.10 -25.13 -41.38
C ASN A 894 -50.11 -25.72 -40.40
N GLU A 895 -51.36 -25.93 -40.83
CA GLU A 895 -52.37 -26.52 -39.96
C GLU A 895 -51.93 -27.92 -39.47
N PRO A 896 -51.88 -28.16 -38.15
CA PRO A 896 -51.43 -29.43 -37.60
C PRO A 896 -52.47 -30.53 -37.87
N THR A 897 -51.98 -31.75 -38.14
CA THR A 897 -52.82 -32.93 -38.41
C THR A 897 -53.42 -33.55 -37.15
N THR A 898 -52.86 -33.22 -35.98
CA THR A 898 -53.34 -33.62 -34.66
C THR A 898 -53.50 -32.38 -33.78
N LYS A 899 -54.11 -32.53 -32.60
CA LYS A 899 -54.18 -31.47 -31.59
C LYS A 899 -52.85 -31.41 -30.82
N PRO A 900 -52.00 -30.37 -31.03
CA PRO A 900 -50.66 -30.29 -30.44
C PRO A 900 -50.65 -29.86 -28.96
N VAL A 901 -51.80 -29.45 -28.41
CA VAL A 901 -51.92 -29.01 -27.02
C VAL A 901 -52.76 -29.98 -26.21
N THR A 902 -52.23 -30.41 -25.05
CA THR A 902 -52.93 -31.30 -24.11
C THR A 902 -52.84 -30.75 -22.69
N LEU A 903 -54.00 -30.58 -22.04
CA LEU A 903 -54.09 -30.23 -20.63
C LEU A 903 -54.70 -31.42 -19.88
N ASN A 904 -53.97 -31.92 -18.88
CA ASN A 904 -54.37 -33.05 -18.04
C ASN A 904 -54.51 -32.60 -16.58
N ASN A 905 -55.63 -32.92 -15.94
CA ASN A 905 -55.82 -32.70 -14.50
C ASN A 905 -55.59 -31.22 -14.10
N CYS A 906 -56.12 -30.28 -14.89
CA CYS A 906 -55.90 -28.85 -14.68
C CYS A 906 -57.12 -28.16 -14.06
N LEU A 907 -56.88 -27.17 -13.20
CA LEU A 907 -57.93 -26.43 -12.50
C LEU A 907 -57.82 -24.92 -12.75
N TYR A 908 -58.92 -24.32 -13.18
CA TYR A 908 -59.05 -22.86 -13.33
C TYR A 908 -59.93 -22.26 -12.23
N LEU A 909 -59.34 -21.41 -11.39
CA LEU A 909 -60.02 -20.64 -10.33
C LEU A 909 -59.88 -19.13 -10.52
N GLY A 910 -59.37 -18.68 -11.67
CA GLY A 910 -59.18 -17.25 -11.92
C GLY A 910 -60.49 -16.46 -11.84
N ALA A 911 -60.43 -15.19 -11.46
CA ALA A 911 -61.59 -14.32 -11.25
C ALA A 911 -61.34 -12.92 -11.82
N GLY A 912 -62.38 -12.09 -11.96
CA GLY A 912 -62.28 -10.71 -12.46
C GLY A 912 -63.28 -10.39 -13.58
N ASN A 913 -63.33 -9.12 -13.99
CA ASN A 913 -64.27 -8.62 -15.01
C ASN A 913 -63.79 -8.88 -16.44
N VAL A 914 -63.65 -10.14 -16.84
CA VAL A 914 -63.40 -10.54 -18.24
C VAL A 914 -64.73 -10.94 -18.88
N THR A 915 -65.02 -10.40 -20.07
CA THR A 915 -66.32 -10.60 -20.74
C THR A 915 -66.13 -10.76 -22.25
N GLN A 916 -66.76 -11.77 -22.84
CA GLN A 916 -66.69 -12.01 -24.29
C GLN A 916 -67.73 -11.14 -25.02
N LEU A 917 -67.30 -10.19 -25.84
CA LEU A 917 -68.20 -9.47 -26.76
C LEU A 917 -67.96 -9.86 -28.23
N TYR A 918 -66.68 -9.97 -28.65
CA TYR A 918 -66.27 -10.44 -29.99
C TYR A 918 -64.85 -11.05 -29.92
N GLY A 919 -64.63 -12.25 -30.50
CA GLY A 919 -63.34 -12.97 -30.49
C GLY A 919 -63.27 -14.17 -29.52
N PRO A 920 -62.21 -15.02 -29.61
CA PRO A 920 -62.17 -16.30 -28.91
C PRO A 920 -61.55 -16.21 -27.51
N LEU A 921 -62.25 -15.67 -26.51
CA LEU A 921 -61.86 -15.83 -25.10
C LEU A 921 -62.03 -17.29 -24.65
N ARG A 922 -61.06 -17.84 -23.92
CA ARG A 922 -61.04 -19.26 -23.55
C ARG A 922 -60.66 -19.44 -22.08
N THR A 923 -61.41 -20.26 -21.34
CA THR A 923 -61.06 -20.62 -19.95
C THR A 923 -59.78 -21.45 -19.91
N PHE A 924 -59.59 -22.35 -20.88
CA PHE A 924 -58.40 -23.18 -21.00
C PHE A 924 -57.54 -22.78 -22.20
N ALA A 925 -57.91 -23.09 -23.43
CA ALA A 925 -57.07 -22.81 -24.60
C ALA A 925 -57.88 -22.88 -25.90
N PRO A 926 -57.34 -22.46 -27.07
CA PRO A 926 -58.03 -22.62 -28.35
C PRO A 926 -58.43 -24.08 -28.67
N GLU A 927 -59.73 -24.35 -28.76
CA GLU A 927 -60.33 -25.71 -28.92
C GLU A 927 -59.83 -26.47 -30.14
N LYS A 928 -59.57 -25.74 -31.23
CA LYS A 928 -59.09 -26.28 -32.50
C LYS A 928 -57.82 -27.10 -32.32
N TYR A 929 -56.95 -26.69 -31.40
CA TYR A 929 -55.62 -27.26 -31.19
C TYR A 929 -55.48 -28.03 -29.88
N THR A 930 -56.53 -28.03 -29.04
CA THR A 930 -56.44 -28.47 -27.64
C THR A 930 -57.28 -29.70 -27.32
N THR A 931 -56.67 -30.66 -26.62
CA THR A 931 -57.34 -31.76 -25.92
C THR A 931 -57.37 -31.47 -24.42
N LEU A 932 -58.56 -31.49 -23.82
CA LEU A 932 -58.75 -31.31 -22.37
C LEU A 932 -59.10 -32.66 -21.75
N ASN A 933 -58.28 -33.11 -20.81
CA ASN A 933 -58.50 -34.33 -20.04
C ASN A 933 -58.63 -33.98 -18.56
N ASN A 934 -59.77 -34.30 -17.95
CA ASN A 934 -59.98 -34.11 -16.51
C ASN A 934 -59.72 -32.65 -16.03
N CYS A 935 -60.31 -31.68 -16.72
CA CYS A 935 -60.09 -30.25 -16.47
C CYS A 935 -61.35 -29.58 -15.92
N TYR A 936 -61.21 -28.79 -14.84
CA TYR A 936 -62.32 -28.20 -14.10
C TYR A 936 -62.19 -26.69 -13.94
N HIS A 937 -63.32 -25.98 -13.84
CA HIS A 937 -63.31 -24.53 -13.63
C HIS A 937 -64.43 -24.03 -12.72
N LEU A 938 -64.14 -23.04 -11.87
CA LEU A 938 -65.17 -22.33 -11.10
C LEU A 938 -65.80 -21.21 -11.95
N ASN A 939 -64.94 -20.32 -12.42
CA ASN A 939 -65.31 -19.17 -13.24
C ASN A 939 -65.03 -19.48 -14.73
N LYS A 940 -65.63 -18.70 -15.64
CA LYS A 940 -65.39 -18.83 -17.09
C LYS A 940 -64.87 -17.51 -17.64
N CYS A 941 -63.92 -17.57 -18.59
CA CYS A 941 -63.45 -16.38 -19.32
C CYS A 941 -64.25 -16.13 -20.60
N GLY A 942 -64.78 -17.18 -21.22
CA GLY A 942 -65.61 -17.12 -22.42
C GLY A 942 -67.04 -17.59 -22.15
N GLU A 943 -67.97 -17.23 -23.02
CA GLU A 943 -69.37 -17.67 -22.97
C GLU A 943 -69.51 -19.16 -23.24
N THR A 944 -68.69 -19.71 -24.14
CA THR A 944 -68.61 -21.14 -24.42
C THR A 944 -67.77 -21.84 -23.34
N PRO A 945 -68.36 -22.70 -22.50
CA PRO A 945 -67.64 -23.36 -21.42
C PRO A 945 -66.65 -24.40 -21.97
N GLN A 946 -65.45 -24.42 -21.40
CA GLN A 946 -64.41 -25.43 -21.67
C GLN A 946 -64.08 -26.19 -20.41
N GLY A 947 -63.99 -27.51 -20.51
CA GLY A 947 -63.87 -28.37 -19.33
C GLY A 947 -65.19 -28.45 -18.54
N THR A 948 -65.12 -28.98 -17.34
CA THR A 948 -66.29 -29.17 -16.47
C THR A 948 -66.41 -28.02 -15.49
N GLN A 949 -67.51 -27.27 -15.55
CA GLN A 949 -67.83 -26.25 -14.55
C GLN A 949 -68.17 -26.91 -13.21
N VAL A 950 -67.62 -26.38 -12.12
CA VAL A 950 -67.86 -26.86 -10.75
C VAL A 950 -68.33 -25.72 -9.87
N THR A 951 -69.02 -26.07 -8.78
CA THR A 951 -69.47 -25.09 -7.78
C THR A 951 -68.42 -24.85 -6.69
N GLU A 952 -68.53 -23.72 -6.00
CA GLU A 952 -67.67 -23.44 -4.84
C GLU A 952 -67.85 -24.50 -3.73
N LYS A 953 -69.06 -25.03 -3.53
CA LYS A 953 -69.33 -26.10 -2.55
C LYS A 953 -68.56 -27.39 -2.90
N GLN A 954 -68.58 -27.80 -4.16
CA GLN A 954 -67.82 -28.97 -4.63
C GLN A 954 -66.31 -28.76 -4.45
N LEU A 955 -65.82 -27.57 -4.83
CA LEU A 955 -64.41 -27.22 -4.67
C LEU A 955 -63.95 -27.25 -3.23
N LYS A 956 -64.76 -26.81 -2.27
CA LYS A 956 -64.44 -26.81 -0.83
C LYS A 956 -64.54 -28.17 -0.14
N SER A 957 -65.07 -29.18 -0.83
CA SER A 957 -65.40 -30.48 -0.22
C SER A 957 -64.32 -31.56 -0.35
N GLY A 958 -63.29 -31.35 -1.17
CA GLY A 958 -62.33 -32.39 -1.53
C GLY A 958 -62.75 -33.28 -2.72
N GLU A 959 -63.99 -33.21 -3.18
CA GLU A 959 -64.47 -33.95 -4.36
C GLU A 959 -63.61 -33.67 -5.60
N ILE A 960 -63.42 -32.39 -5.93
CA ILE A 960 -62.64 -31.99 -7.12
C ILE A 960 -61.16 -32.35 -6.97
N THR A 961 -60.61 -32.27 -5.75
CA THR A 961 -59.25 -32.73 -5.43
C THR A 961 -59.07 -34.22 -5.75
N LYS A 962 -60.06 -35.05 -5.39
CA LYS A 962 -60.07 -36.48 -5.75
C LYS A 962 -60.20 -36.72 -7.25
N LEU A 963 -61.07 -35.97 -7.93
CA LEU A 963 -61.21 -36.07 -9.38
C LEU A 963 -59.93 -35.69 -10.11
N LEU A 964 -59.27 -34.59 -9.71
CA LEU A 964 -57.99 -34.15 -10.27
C LEU A 964 -56.87 -35.17 -10.05
N GLN A 965 -56.84 -35.86 -8.90
CA GLN A 965 -55.94 -37.01 -8.68
C GLN A 965 -56.16 -38.13 -9.71
N ASN A 966 -57.38 -38.27 -10.26
CA ASN A 966 -57.73 -39.17 -11.37
C ASN A 966 -57.35 -40.64 -11.17
N ASN A 967 -57.60 -41.16 -9.96
CA ASN A 967 -57.23 -42.53 -9.55
C ASN A 967 -55.73 -42.86 -9.67
N ARG A 968 -54.86 -41.86 -9.88
CA ARG A 968 -53.41 -42.04 -9.84
C ARG A 968 -52.99 -42.36 -8.42
N THR A 969 -52.18 -43.38 -8.27
CA THR A 969 -51.77 -43.93 -6.98
C THR A 969 -50.25 -43.91 -6.78
N ASP A 970 -49.50 -43.50 -7.80
CA ASP A 970 -48.04 -43.44 -7.82
C ASP A 970 -47.49 -42.37 -6.88
N VAL A 971 -48.10 -41.18 -6.87
CA VAL A 971 -47.78 -40.09 -5.93
C VAL A 971 -49.01 -39.23 -5.66
N CYS A 972 -49.01 -38.48 -4.56
CA CYS A 972 -50.00 -37.43 -4.33
C CYS A 972 -49.71 -36.20 -5.23
N HIS A 973 -50.67 -35.81 -6.06
CA HIS A 973 -50.56 -34.63 -6.93
C HIS A 973 -51.38 -33.45 -6.40
N TRP A 974 -52.58 -33.73 -5.91
CA TRP A 974 -53.54 -32.75 -5.43
C TRP A 974 -53.91 -33.02 -3.98
N ALA A 975 -54.08 -31.95 -3.21
CA ALA A 975 -54.49 -32.00 -1.82
C ALA A 975 -55.23 -30.71 -1.45
N GLN A 976 -55.86 -30.70 -0.28
CA GLN A 976 -56.74 -29.60 0.08
C GLN A 976 -56.97 -29.53 1.58
N VAL A 977 -57.02 -28.33 2.14
CA VAL A 977 -57.72 -28.11 3.42
C VAL A 977 -59.21 -28.04 3.14
N LEU A 978 -60.01 -28.91 3.73
CA LEU A 978 -61.47 -28.89 3.56
C LEU A 978 -62.03 -27.52 4.00
N GLY A 979 -62.91 -26.94 3.18
CA GLY A 979 -63.38 -25.56 3.32
C GLY A 979 -62.58 -24.51 2.52
N GLU A 980 -61.33 -24.81 2.12
CA GLU A 980 -60.50 -23.98 1.24
C GLU A 980 -60.56 -24.46 -0.22
N MET A 981 -59.89 -23.78 -1.16
CA MET A 981 -59.81 -24.22 -2.56
C MET A 981 -58.76 -25.34 -2.73
N PRO A 982 -58.92 -26.26 -3.70
CA PRO A 982 -57.92 -27.26 -4.03
C PRO A 982 -56.57 -26.64 -4.38
N ASN A 983 -55.49 -27.31 -4.01
CA ASN A 983 -54.13 -26.90 -4.38
C ASN A 983 -53.29 -28.13 -4.76
N LEU A 984 -52.11 -27.88 -5.32
CA LEU A 984 -51.14 -28.95 -5.50
C LEU A 984 -50.62 -29.41 -4.14
N TYR A 985 -50.33 -30.70 -4.05
CA TYR A 985 -49.89 -31.33 -2.82
C TYR A 985 -48.51 -30.82 -2.39
N HIS A 986 -48.39 -30.50 -1.10
CA HIS A 986 -47.16 -30.04 -0.46
C HIS A 986 -46.95 -30.87 0.81
N ALA A 987 -45.89 -31.69 0.85
CA ALA A 987 -45.72 -32.68 1.92
C ALA A 987 -45.68 -32.12 3.36
N PRO A 988 -45.06 -30.94 3.62
CA PRO A 988 -45.11 -30.32 4.95
C PRO A 988 -46.52 -29.96 5.44
N ASP A 989 -47.48 -29.75 4.54
CA ASP A 989 -48.84 -29.33 4.87
C ASP A 989 -49.71 -30.46 5.45
N LYS A 990 -49.24 -31.72 5.46
CA LYS A 990 -49.98 -32.88 6.00
C LYS A 990 -50.52 -32.68 7.41
N SER A 991 -49.77 -31.95 8.23
CA SER A 991 -50.10 -31.66 9.62
C SER A 991 -51.13 -30.52 9.79
N ARG A 992 -51.47 -29.81 8.71
CA ARG A 992 -52.50 -28.76 8.76
C ARG A 992 -53.85 -29.41 9.06
N THR A 993 -54.60 -28.77 9.96
CA THR A 993 -55.96 -29.18 10.31
C THR A 993 -56.82 -29.30 9.05
N ASN A 994 -57.57 -30.39 8.93
CA ASN A 994 -58.46 -30.70 7.81
C ASN A 994 -57.77 -30.83 6.44
N TYR A 995 -56.45 -31.01 6.39
CA TYR A 995 -55.73 -31.26 5.13
C TYR A 995 -55.92 -32.71 4.67
N VAL A 996 -56.67 -32.88 3.58
CA VAL A 996 -56.89 -34.17 2.91
C VAL A 996 -55.90 -34.35 1.77
N TYR A 997 -55.21 -35.48 1.76
CA TYR A 997 -54.23 -35.85 0.74
C TYR A 997 -54.30 -37.35 0.46
N TYR A 998 -53.75 -37.77 -0.69
CA TYR A 998 -53.61 -39.17 -1.04
C TYR A 998 -52.33 -39.73 -0.40
N ASP A 999 -52.48 -40.68 0.52
CA ASP A 999 -51.36 -41.40 1.13
C ASP A 999 -50.96 -42.58 0.25
N GLU A 1000 -49.92 -42.37 -0.56
CA GLU A 1000 -49.37 -43.36 -1.49
C GLU A 1000 -48.98 -44.67 -0.79
N ALA A 1001 -48.42 -44.59 0.42
CA ALA A 1001 -47.92 -45.76 1.15
C ALA A 1001 -49.05 -46.71 1.58
N ASN A 1002 -50.24 -46.16 1.85
CA ASN A 1002 -51.42 -46.92 2.25
C ASN A 1002 -52.51 -46.97 1.15
N SER A 1003 -52.22 -46.42 -0.03
CA SER A 1003 -53.11 -46.33 -1.19
C SER A 1003 -54.52 -45.79 -0.86
N ARG A 1004 -54.62 -44.77 -0.01
CA ARG A 1004 -55.91 -44.22 0.47
C ARG A 1004 -55.86 -42.71 0.72
N TRP A 1005 -57.02 -42.06 0.73
CA TRP A 1005 -57.14 -40.68 1.20
C TRP A 1005 -57.03 -40.60 2.72
N THR A 1006 -56.28 -39.62 3.21
CA THR A 1006 -55.93 -39.45 4.62
C THR A 1006 -56.00 -37.98 5.04
N CYS A 1007 -56.33 -37.74 6.30
CA CYS A 1007 -56.16 -36.47 7.01
C CYS A 1007 -55.50 -36.75 8.37
N GLU A 1008 -54.38 -36.10 8.69
CA GLU A 1008 -53.68 -36.35 9.96
C GLU A 1008 -54.47 -35.80 11.16
N ASP A 1009 -55.03 -34.61 11.02
CA ASP A 1009 -55.76 -33.89 12.08
C ASP A 1009 -57.09 -33.35 11.54
N PHE A 1010 -58.12 -34.20 11.57
CA PHE A 1010 -59.48 -33.82 11.22
C PHE A 1010 -60.17 -33.19 12.42
N ARG A 1011 -60.71 -31.98 12.25
CA ARG A 1011 -61.41 -31.24 13.31
C ARG A 1011 -62.72 -30.68 12.81
N LEU A 1012 -63.78 -30.99 13.57
CA LEU A 1012 -65.07 -30.33 13.45
C LEU A 1012 -65.17 -29.20 14.47
N THR A 1013 -65.67 -28.07 14.02
CA THR A 1013 -66.01 -26.93 14.88
C THR A 1013 -67.51 -26.92 15.08
N ASP A 1014 -67.97 -26.90 16.33
CA ASP A 1014 -69.40 -26.99 16.62
C ASP A 1014 -70.20 -25.86 15.99
N GLY A 1015 -71.34 -26.23 15.40
CA GLY A 1015 -72.22 -25.33 14.68
C GLY A 1015 -71.69 -24.76 13.36
N THR A 1016 -70.45 -25.08 12.96
CA THR A 1016 -69.87 -24.64 11.69
C THR A 1016 -69.91 -25.76 10.66
N PRO A 1017 -70.55 -25.57 9.49
CA PRO A 1017 -70.53 -26.56 8.42
C PRO A 1017 -69.11 -26.79 7.87
N LEU A 1018 -68.75 -28.04 7.61
CA LEU A 1018 -67.53 -28.41 6.89
C LEU A 1018 -67.89 -29.31 5.69
N PRO A 1019 -67.77 -28.83 4.44
CA PRO A 1019 -68.06 -29.64 3.27
C PRO A 1019 -67.13 -30.86 3.17
N ILE A 1020 -67.71 -32.05 2.98
CA ILE A 1020 -66.96 -33.31 2.86
C ILE A 1020 -67.51 -34.10 1.66
N GLY A 1021 -66.70 -34.18 0.60
CA GLY A 1021 -67.06 -34.76 -0.70
C GLY A 1021 -66.22 -35.98 -1.09
N LEU A 1022 -65.35 -36.46 -0.21
CA LEU A 1022 -64.64 -37.73 -0.38
C LEU A 1022 -64.55 -38.52 0.92
N ASP A 1023 -64.44 -39.84 0.78
CA ASP A 1023 -64.09 -40.75 1.87
C ASP A 1023 -62.58 -40.64 2.17
N PHE A 1024 -62.21 -40.53 3.45
CA PHE A 1024 -60.82 -40.56 3.90
C PHE A 1024 -60.70 -41.10 5.33
N LEU A 1025 -59.50 -41.55 5.69
CA LEU A 1025 -59.19 -41.91 7.06
C LEU A 1025 -58.68 -40.67 7.83
N ALA A 1026 -59.34 -40.31 8.92
CA ALA A 1026 -58.82 -39.36 9.88
C ALA A 1026 -57.91 -40.08 10.88
N VAL A 1027 -56.60 -39.80 10.85
CA VAL A 1027 -55.65 -40.38 11.83
C VAL A 1027 -56.02 -39.93 13.24
N LYS A 1028 -56.36 -38.65 13.39
CA LYS A 1028 -56.99 -38.07 14.57
C LYS A 1028 -58.23 -37.29 14.15
N ALA A 1029 -59.35 -37.54 14.79
CA ALA A 1029 -60.59 -36.79 14.65
C ALA A 1029 -60.93 -36.13 15.99
N THR A 1030 -61.18 -34.82 15.98
CA THR A 1030 -61.56 -34.05 17.18
C THR A 1030 -62.88 -33.35 16.93
N TYR A 1031 -63.80 -33.44 17.89
CA TYR A 1031 -65.03 -32.66 17.91
C TYR A 1031 -65.40 -32.35 19.36
N GLU A 1032 -65.26 -31.08 19.74
CA GLU A 1032 -65.64 -30.58 21.05
C GLU A 1032 -66.90 -29.72 20.89
N ARG A 1033 -67.90 -29.95 21.74
CA ARG A 1033 -69.13 -29.17 21.75
C ARG A 1033 -69.77 -29.12 23.14
N PRO A 1034 -70.53 -28.05 23.44
CA PRO A 1034 -71.32 -28.00 24.66
C PRO A 1034 -72.50 -28.99 24.60
N PHE A 1035 -72.81 -29.54 25.78
CA PHE A 1035 -73.99 -30.37 26.04
C PHE A 1035 -75.01 -29.54 26.83
N SER A 1036 -76.25 -29.98 26.84
CA SER A 1036 -77.27 -29.35 27.68
C SER A 1036 -76.92 -29.46 29.17
N SER A 1037 -77.63 -28.69 30.00
CA SER A 1037 -77.60 -28.80 31.47
C SER A 1037 -77.94 -30.19 32.01
N LYS A 1038 -78.57 -31.06 31.22
CA LYS A 1038 -78.84 -32.47 31.55
C LYS A 1038 -77.83 -33.45 30.95
N ASN A 1039 -76.70 -32.95 30.45
CA ASN A 1039 -75.67 -33.73 29.76
C ASN A 1039 -76.23 -34.60 28.62
N ASN A 1040 -77.22 -34.08 27.88
CA ASN A 1040 -77.74 -34.72 26.67
C ASN A 1040 -77.47 -33.87 25.43
N ALA A 1041 -77.41 -34.52 24.27
CA ALA A 1041 -77.19 -33.86 22.98
C ALA A 1041 -77.80 -34.67 21.83
N THR A 1042 -77.99 -34.01 20.69
CA THR A 1042 -78.17 -34.68 19.40
C THR A 1042 -76.91 -34.56 18.56
N VAL A 1043 -76.52 -35.64 17.89
CA VAL A 1043 -75.31 -35.72 17.05
C VAL A 1043 -75.62 -36.34 15.70
N CYS A 1044 -74.97 -35.82 14.66
CA CYS A 1044 -75.01 -36.35 13.31
C CYS A 1044 -73.59 -36.22 12.73
N LEU A 1045 -72.72 -37.18 13.06
CA LEU A 1045 -71.28 -37.10 12.79
C LEU A 1045 -70.95 -37.52 11.35
N PRO A 1046 -69.96 -36.92 10.67
CA PRO A 1046 -69.56 -37.30 9.31
C PRO A 1046 -68.62 -38.52 9.25
N TYR A 1047 -68.34 -39.17 10.39
CA TYR A 1047 -67.47 -40.33 10.50
C TYR A 1047 -68.10 -41.44 11.33
N GLU A 1048 -67.63 -42.66 11.08
CA GLU A 1048 -67.99 -43.81 11.88
C GLU A 1048 -67.28 -43.75 13.24
N LEU A 1049 -68.05 -43.62 14.32
CA LEU A 1049 -67.52 -43.56 15.69
C LEU A 1049 -67.88 -44.85 16.45
N PRO A 1050 -66.90 -45.73 16.72
CA PRO A 1050 -67.11 -46.89 17.58
C PRO A 1050 -67.56 -46.49 18.99
N ARG A 1051 -68.33 -47.35 19.67
CA ARG A 1051 -68.66 -47.13 21.09
C ARG A 1051 -67.38 -47.06 21.92
N ASN A 1052 -67.20 -45.95 22.64
CA ASN A 1052 -66.01 -45.69 23.47
C ASN A 1052 -66.32 -45.60 24.98
N GLY A 1053 -67.57 -45.86 25.37
CA GLY A 1053 -68.00 -45.87 26.77
C GLY A 1053 -68.17 -44.49 27.43
N SER A 1054 -67.96 -43.38 26.71
CA SER A 1054 -68.06 -42.03 27.30
C SER A 1054 -69.47 -41.42 27.33
N PHE A 1055 -70.44 -42.05 26.68
CA PHE A 1055 -71.86 -41.67 26.63
C PHE A 1055 -72.73 -42.86 26.26
N ASP A 1056 -74.04 -42.77 26.44
CA ASP A 1056 -75.05 -43.70 25.91
C ASP A 1056 -75.67 -43.15 24.63
N VAL A 1057 -76.04 -44.05 23.71
CA VAL A 1057 -76.45 -43.70 22.35
C VAL A 1057 -77.78 -44.34 22.05
N HIS A 1058 -78.69 -43.53 21.52
CA HIS A 1058 -80.02 -43.96 21.21
C HIS A 1058 -80.44 -43.49 19.81
N THR A 1059 -81.19 -44.36 19.12
CA THR A 1059 -81.79 -44.07 17.82
C THR A 1059 -83.31 -44.14 17.92
N LEU A 1060 -84.00 -43.36 17.08
CA LEU A 1060 -85.46 -43.28 17.09
C LEU A 1060 -86.06 -44.64 16.73
N SER A 1061 -86.94 -45.18 17.58
CA SER A 1061 -87.59 -46.48 17.40
C SER A 1061 -89.09 -46.38 17.14
N GLY A 1062 -89.74 -45.30 17.59
CA GLY A 1062 -91.17 -45.07 17.41
C GLY A 1062 -91.63 -43.69 17.88
N GLY A 1063 -92.91 -43.39 17.72
CA GLY A 1063 -93.51 -42.17 18.29
C GLY A 1063 -95.04 -42.22 18.32
N GLN A 1064 -95.63 -41.48 19.25
CA GLN A 1064 -97.08 -41.35 19.44
C GLN A 1064 -97.41 -39.96 20.02
N GLY A 1065 -98.05 -39.10 19.23
CA GLY A 1065 -98.42 -37.75 19.66
C GLY A 1065 -97.20 -36.86 19.95
N SER A 1066 -97.03 -36.45 21.22
CA SER A 1066 -95.86 -35.70 21.71
C SER A 1066 -94.79 -36.58 22.37
N LYS A 1067 -94.94 -37.92 22.32
CA LYS A 1067 -93.99 -38.89 22.86
C LYS A 1067 -93.14 -39.48 21.73
N VAL A 1068 -91.83 -39.55 21.93
CA VAL A 1068 -90.89 -40.20 21.01
C VAL A 1068 -90.09 -41.26 21.76
N TYR A 1069 -89.99 -42.44 21.15
CA TYR A 1069 -89.34 -43.61 21.72
C TYR A 1069 -87.98 -43.79 21.08
N PHE A 1070 -86.98 -44.00 21.91
CA PHE A 1070 -85.60 -44.25 21.51
C PHE A 1070 -85.17 -45.62 22.02
N LYS A 1071 -84.38 -46.33 21.20
CA LYS A 1071 -83.76 -47.62 21.57
C LYS A 1071 -82.23 -47.49 21.60
N PRO A 1072 -81.52 -48.25 22.45
CA PRO A 1072 -80.06 -48.18 22.53
C PRO A 1072 -79.39 -48.68 21.24
N VAL A 1073 -78.20 -48.15 20.96
CA VAL A 1073 -77.32 -48.54 19.85
C VAL A 1073 -76.01 -49.08 20.43
N ASN A 1074 -75.71 -50.35 20.15
CA ASN A 1074 -74.64 -51.08 20.85
C ASN A 1074 -73.32 -51.22 20.07
N ASP A 1075 -73.28 -50.92 18.77
CA ASP A 1075 -72.11 -51.16 17.91
C ASP A 1075 -71.28 -49.89 17.63
N LYS A 1076 -71.78 -49.03 16.73
CA LYS A 1076 -71.13 -47.77 16.34
C LYS A 1076 -72.16 -46.72 15.94
N LEU A 1077 -71.74 -45.45 15.92
CA LEU A 1077 -72.48 -44.39 15.26
C LEU A 1077 -72.07 -44.38 13.79
N GLU A 1078 -73.00 -44.73 12.90
CA GLU A 1078 -72.82 -44.60 11.46
C GLU A 1078 -72.74 -43.13 11.02
N ALA A 1079 -71.90 -42.85 10.01
CA ALA A 1079 -71.73 -41.51 9.45
C ALA A 1079 -73.06 -40.96 8.87
N TYR A 1080 -73.30 -39.68 9.12
CA TYR A 1080 -74.49 -38.90 8.79
C TYR A 1080 -75.81 -39.46 9.31
N ARG A 1081 -75.80 -40.46 10.21
CA ARG A 1081 -77.02 -40.90 10.90
C ARG A 1081 -77.23 -40.06 12.16
N PRO A 1082 -78.44 -39.52 12.40
CA PRO A 1082 -78.72 -38.76 13.61
C PRO A 1082 -78.96 -39.68 14.84
N TYR A 1083 -78.40 -39.29 15.97
CA TYR A 1083 -78.56 -39.97 17.26
C TYR A 1083 -78.88 -38.98 18.38
N TYR A 1084 -79.55 -39.49 19.42
CA TYR A 1084 -79.70 -38.82 20.70
C TYR A 1084 -78.77 -39.50 21.72
N ILE A 1085 -77.98 -38.69 22.43
CA ILE A 1085 -76.96 -39.20 23.35
C ILE A 1085 -77.10 -38.57 24.74
N THR A 1086 -76.72 -39.32 25.76
CA THR A 1086 -76.70 -38.90 27.17
C THR A 1086 -75.34 -39.26 27.78
N ALA A 1087 -74.76 -38.40 28.59
CA ALA A 1087 -73.42 -38.60 29.15
C ALA A 1087 -73.37 -38.31 30.66
N ASN A 1088 -72.48 -38.99 31.37
CA ASN A 1088 -72.19 -38.75 32.79
C ASN A 1088 -70.92 -37.89 32.98
N GLY A 1089 -70.62 -37.02 32.01
CA GLY A 1089 -69.41 -36.19 31.92
C GLY A 1089 -69.23 -35.62 30.51
N THR A 1090 -68.07 -35.06 30.19
CA THR A 1090 -67.76 -34.58 28.83
C THR A 1090 -67.56 -35.77 27.89
N PRO A 1091 -68.43 -35.97 26.89
CA PRO A 1091 -68.34 -37.13 26.01
C PRO A 1091 -67.25 -36.95 24.96
N GLN A 1092 -66.57 -38.04 24.65
CA GLN A 1092 -65.51 -38.06 23.65
C GLN A 1092 -66.12 -38.34 22.28
N LEU A 1093 -66.45 -37.29 21.52
CA LEU A 1093 -67.00 -37.43 20.17
C LEU A 1093 -65.92 -37.64 19.09
N GLY A 1094 -64.64 -37.58 19.45
CA GLY A 1094 -63.49 -37.83 18.56
C GLY A 1094 -62.75 -39.14 18.86
N GLY A 1095 -61.72 -39.43 18.05
CA GLY A 1095 -60.94 -40.67 18.16
C GLY A 1095 -59.77 -40.73 17.19
N THR A 1096 -59.15 -41.91 17.06
CA THR A 1096 -58.05 -42.16 16.12
C THR A 1096 -58.47 -43.15 15.04
N ASN A 1097 -57.95 -43.00 13.83
CA ASN A 1097 -58.23 -43.86 12.68
C ASN A 1097 -59.75 -44.00 12.40
N LEU A 1098 -60.47 -42.88 12.40
CA LEU A 1098 -61.89 -42.88 12.11
C LEU A 1098 -62.13 -42.73 10.61
N GLN A 1099 -63.05 -43.52 10.07
CA GLN A 1099 -63.44 -43.44 8.66
C GLN A 1099 -64.43 -42.28 8.48
N VAL A 1100 -63.97 -41.20 7.85
CA VAL A 1100 -64.82 -40.09 7.42
C VAL A 1100 -65.44 -40.45 6.07
N LYS A 1101 -66.72 -40.09 5.89
CA LYS A 1101 -67.49 -40.41 4.69
C LYS A 1101 -67.84 -39.15 3.90
N ALA A 1102 -67.82 -39.27 2.58
CA ALA A 1102 -68.42 -38.29 1.68
C ALA A 1102 -69.91 -38.12 2.02
N PHE A 1103 -70.40 -36.89 1.95
CA PHE A 1103 -71.78 -36.59 2.30
C PHE A 1103 -72.78 -37.12 1.26
N HIS A 1104 -73.77 -37.87 1.73
CA HIS A 1104 -74.95 -38.32 0.99
C HIS A 1104 -76.20 -38.18 1.88
N ASP A 1105 -77.33 -37.76 1.31
CA ASP A 1105 -78.57 -37.48 2.07
C ASP A 1105 -79.24 -38.73 2.67
N ASP A 1106 -78.87 -39.92 2.18
CA ASP A 1106 -79.57 -41.20 2.44
C ASP A 1106 -79.71 -41.54 3.93
N ASN A 1107 -78.75 -41.14 4.77
CA ASN A 1107 -78.72 -41.48 6.20
C ASN A 1107 -79.17 -40.35 7.12
N LEU A 1108 -79.41 -39.14 6.61
CA LEU A 1108 -79.72 -37.96 7.43
C LEU A 1108 -81.06 -38.06 8.16
N LYS A 1109 -81.97 -38.93 7.73
CA LYS A 1109 -83.31 -39.00 8.29
C LYS A 1109 -83.69 -40.42 8.66
N THR A 1110 -84.08 -40.60 9.92
CA THR A 1110 -84.75 -41.83 10.38
C THR A 1110 -86.23 -41.51 10.62
N THR A 1111 -87.13 -42.17 9.88
CA THR A 1111 -88.59 -42.00 10.00
C THR A 1111 -89.24 -43.27 10.50
N THR A 1112 -90.22 -43.14 11.39
CA THR A 1112 -90.99 -44.24 11.97
C THR A 1112 -92.32 -44.43 11.21
N GLY A 1113 -92.94 -45.61 11.34
CA GLY A 1113 -94.23 -45.90 10.71
C GLY A 1113 -95.37 -44.96 11.13
N THR A 1114 -95.22 -44.23 12.24
CA THR A 1114 -96.19 -43.24 12.72
C THR A 1114 -95.93 -41.81 12.22
N GLY A 1115 -94.95 -41.61 11.34
CA GLY A 1115 -94.61 -40.32 10.74
C GLY A 1115 -93.70 -39.43 11.60
N HIS A 1116 -93.26 -39.89 12.78
CA HIS A 1116 -92.23 -39.20 13.56
C HIS A 1116 -90.87 -39.44 12.92
N SER A 1117 -90.02 -38.42 12.88
CA SER A 1117 -88.67 -38.57 12.36
C SER A 1117 -87.65 -37.79 13.17
N ILE A 1118 -86.41 -38.28 13.19
CA ILE A 1118 -85.24 -37.52 13.61
C ILE A 1118 -84.41 -37.23 12.36
N THR A 1119 -84.02 -35.97 12.20
CA THR A 1119 -83.30 -35.47 11.02
C THR A 1119 -82.03 -34.78 11.47
N GLY A 1120 -80.90 -35.28 10.98
CA GLY A 1120 -79.57 -34.71 11.17
C GLY A 1120 -79.34 -33.49 10.28
N THR A 1121 -78.36 -32.68 10.66
CA THR A 1121 -77.99 -31.46 9.93
C THR A 1121 -76.51 -31.50 9.55
N VAL A 1122 -76.17 -30.99 8.36
CA VAL A 1122 -74.78 -30.81 7.92
C VAL A 1122 -74.45 -29.33 7.75
N ASP A 1123 -75.34 -28.58 7.09
CA ASP A 1123 -75.20 -27.12 6.91
C ASP A 1123 -75.94 -26.30 8.00
N GLY A 1124 -76.61 -26.98 8.94
CA GLY A 1124 -77.55 -26.38 9.88
C GLY A 1124 -78.93 -26.09 9.26
N VAL A 1125 -79.90 -25.70 10.09
CA VAL A 1125 -81.27 -25.34 9.67
C VAL A 1125 -81.68 -24.06 10.38
N ASP A 1126 -82.11 -23.07 9.60
CA ASP A 1126 -82.61 -21.80 10.14
C ASP A 1126 -83.97 -21.96 10.83
N ASN A 1127 -84.37 -20.94 11.61
CA ASN A 1127 -85.62 -20.97 12.36
C ASN A 1127 -86.84 -21.14 11.45
N ALA A 1128 -86.89 -20.45 10.31
CA ALA A 1128 -88.02 -20.48 9.40
C ALA A 1128 -88.25 -21.90 8.83
N THR A 1129 -87.18 -22.55 8.40
CA THR A 1129 -87.21 -23.92 7.88
C THR A 1129 -87.56 -24.92 8.98
N ALA A 1130 -86.97 -24.78 10.17
CA ALA A 1130 -87.26 -25.64 11.31
C ALA A 1130 -88.73 -25.49 11.78
N ALA A 1131 -89.24 -24.27 11.87
CA ALA A 1131 -90.64 -23.99 12.22
C ALA A 1131 -91.61 -24.57 11.17
N ALA A 1132 -91.33 -24.37 9.87
CA ALA A 1132 -92.13 -24.94 8.78
C ALA A 1132 -92.17 -26.47 8.81
N ALA A 1133 -91.07 -27.10 9.26
CA ALA A 1133 -90.98 -28.55 9.42
C ALA A 1133 -91.70 -29.08 10.68
N ASN A 1134 -92.28 -28.24 11.54
CA ASN A 1134 -92.73 -28.61 12.89
C ASN A 1134 -91.62 -29.28 13.72
N ALA A 1135 -90.41 -28.74 13.63
CA ALA A 1135 -89.25 -29.25 14.34
C ALA A 1135 -89.35 -29.00 15.85
N TYR A 1136 -88.79 -29.94 16.60
CA TYR A 1136 -88.44 -29.81 18.00
C TYR A 1136 -86.93 -29.93 18.13
N ILE A 1137 -86.31 -28.97 18.81
CA ILE A 1137 -84.87 -28.86 18.95
C ILE A 1137 -84.49 -28.99 20.42
N LEU A 1138 -83.40 -29.69 20.69
CA LEU A 1138 -82.86 -29.81 22.04
C LEU A 1138 -82.21 -28.48 22.45
N GLN A 1139 -82.69 -27.88 23.54
CA GLN A 1139 -82.15 -26.63 24.09
C GLN A 1139 -81.24 -26.89 25.30
N ASP A 1140 -80.64 -25.82 25.83
CA ASP A 1140 -79.67 -25.87 26.92
C ASP A 1140 -80.27 -26.38 28.24
N ASP A 1141 -81.59 -26.33 28.42
CA ASP A 1141 -82.29 -26.92 29.57
C ASP A 1141 -82.41 -28.46 29.50
N GLY A 1142 -81.94 -29.06 28.41
CA GLY A 1142 -81.94 -30.49 28.16
C GLY A 1142 -83.29 -31.04 27.72
N LEU A 1143 -84.22 -30.18 27.30
CA LEU A 1143 -85.53 -30.55 26.78
C LEU A 1143 -85.66 -30.20 25.28
N PHE A 1144 -86.52 -30.94 24.58
CA PHE A 1144 -86.83 -30.69 23.17
C PHE A 1144 -88.01 -29.74 23.06
N HIS A 1145 -87.76 -28.52 22.61
CA HIS A 1145 -88.75 -27.45 22.47
C HIS A 1145 -89.22 -27.30 21.03
N LYS A 1146 -90.52 -27.01 20.86
CA LYS A 1146 -91.09 -26.74 19.54
C LYS A 1146 -90.52 -25.43 18.98
N VAL A 1147 -90.07 -25.47 17.73
CA VAL A 1147 -89.62 -24.26 17.03
C VAL A 1147 -90.84 -23.49 16.53
N THR A 1148 -90.94 -22.21 16.89
CA THR A 1148 -91.97 -21.29 16.41
C THR A 1148 -91.34 -20.08 15.72
N THR A 1149 -92.12 -19.41 14.88
CA THR A 1149 -91.71 -18.15 14.23
C THR A 1149 -91.60 -16.96 15.19
N GLU A 1150 -92.04 -17.12 16.44
CA GLU A 1150 -91.97 -16.09 17.50
C GLU A 1150 -90.56 -16.00 18.13
N HIS A 1151 -89.72 -17.02 17.95
CA HIS A 1151 -88.37 -17.10 18.50
C HIS A 1151 -87.34 -17.30 17.38
N SER A 1152 -87.01 -16.23 16.66
CA SER A 1152 -86.13 -16.26 15.48
C SER A 1152 -84.73 -16.84 15.72
N ASP A 1153 -84.26 -16.87 16.97
CA ASP A 1153 -82.93 -17.35 17.33
C ASP A 1153 -82.84 -18.88 17.45
N ALA A 1154 -83.99 -19.58 17.47
CA ALA A 1154 -84.06 -21.04 17.54
C ALA A 1154 -83.68 -21.67 16.19
N THR A 1155 -82.40 -22.04 16.06
CA THR A 1155 -81.82 -22.70 14.88
C THR A 1155 -81.29 -24.09 15.24
N VAL A 1156 -81.04 -24.93 14.23
CA VAL A 1156 -80.35 -26.21 14.41
C VAL A 1156 -78.94 -26.09 13.83
N PRO A 1157 -77.89 -26.01 14.65
CA PRO A 1157 -76.51 -25.94 14.15
C PRO A 1157 -76.08 -27.17 13.34
N ALA A 1158 -74.99 -27.06 12.59
CA ALA A 1158 -74.38 -28.17 11.85
C ALA A 1158 -73.99 -29.37 12.73
N TYR A 1159 -74.05 -30.59 12.16
CA TYR A 1159 -73.72 -31.88 12.80
C TYR A 1159 -74.57 -32.22 14.05
N ARG A 1160 -75.75 -31.62 14.15
CA ARG A 1160 -76.76 -31.90 15.20
C ARG A 1160 -77.96 -32.62 14.59
N ALA A 1161 -79.01 -32.82 15.37
CA ALA A 1161 -80.28 -33.32 14.86
C ALA A 1161 -81.49 -32.69 15.56
N TYR A 1162 -82.62 -32.71 14.88
CA TYR A 1162 -83.92 -32.25 15.39
C TYR A 1162 -84.99 -33.31 15.12
N ILE A 1163 -86.11 -33.21 15.84
CA ILE A 1163 -87.21 -34.17 15.76
C ILE A 1163 -88.40 -33.51 15.07
N ILE A 1164 -89.03 -34.20 14.12
CA ILE A 1164 -90.28 -33.79 13.49
C ILE A 1164 -91.40 -34.72 13.97
N CYS A 1165 -92.49 -34.14 14.44
CA CYS A 1165 -93.72 -34.87 14.79
C CYS A 1165 -94.81 -34.64 13.73
N PRO A 1166 -95.71 -35.62 13.49
CA PRO A 1166 -96.88 -35.44 12.62
C PRO A 1166 -97.79 -34.29 13.14
N LYS A 1167 -98.51 -33.62 12.22
CA LYS A 1167 -99.28 -32.36 12.40
C LYS A 1167 -100.29 -32.26 13.57
N ALA A 1168 -100.47 -33.29 14.40
CA ALA A 1168 -101.45 -33.34 15.49
C ALA A 1168 -100.90 -32.93 16.89
N SER A 1169 -99.59 -32.69 17.07
CA SER A 1169 -99.01 -32.39 18.40
C SER A 1169 -98.79 -30.88 18.63
N GLY A 1170 -99.56 -30.31 19.57
CA GLY A 1170 -99.45 -28.93 20.04
C GLY A 1170 -98.63 -28.75 21.33
N ALA A 1171 -97.92 -29.79 21.78
CA ALA A 1171 -97.13 -29.72 23.00
C ALA A 1171 -95.97 -28.73 22.85
N LYS A 1172 -95.68 -27.97 23.91
CA LYS A 1172 -94.52 -27.06 23.94
C LYS A 1172 -93.20 -27.84 23.99
N GLU A 1173 -93.21 -28.99 24.69
CA GLU A 1173 -92.07 -29.87 24.92
C GLU A 1173 -92.38 -31.32 24.50
N LEU A 1174 -91.36 -32.05 23.99
CA LEU A 1174 -91.48 -33.49 23.72
C LEU A 1174 -91.14 -34.34 24.94
N SER A 1175 -91.88 -35.43 25.11
CA SER A 1175 -91.52 -36.49 26.04
C SER A 1175 -90.60 -37.51 25.37
N ILE A 1176 -89.35 -37.57 25.82
CA ILE A 1176 -88.34 -38.55 25.37
C ILE A 1176 -88.46 -39.81 26.24
N ILE A 1177 -88.69 -40.98 25.64
CA ILE A 1177 -88.77 -42.27 26.33
C ILE A 1177 -87.63 -43.15 25.85
N ILE A 1178 -86.74 -43.54 26.76
CA ILE A 1178 -85.62 -44.46 26.51
C ILE A 1178 -86.00 -45.80 27.11
N ASP A 1179 -86.08 -46.83 26.27
CA ASP A 1179 -86.24 -48.24 26.65
C ASP A 1179 -87.21 -48.53 27.81
N GLY A 1180 -88.51 -48.42 27.55
CA GLY A 1180 -89.54 -49.04 28.40
C GLY A 1180 -89.76 -48.44 29.79
N GLU A 1181 -89.28 -47.22 30.08
CA GLU A 1181 -89.72 -46.47 31.27
C GLU A 1181 -91.23 -46.17 31.19
N THR A 1182 -92.03 -47.17 31.59
CA THR A 1182 -93.44 -47.02 31.86
C THR A 1182 -93.55 -46.58 33.31
N THR A 1183 -94.04 -45.36 33.54
CA THR A 1183 -94.64 -45.05 34.84
C THR A 1183 -95.71 -46.09 35.10
N GLY A 1184 -95.72 -46.74 36.27
CA GLY A 1184 -96.59 -47.91 36.61
C GLY A 1184 -98.11 -47.69 36.57
N ILE A 1185 -98.58 -46.65 35.88
CA ILE A 1185 -100.00 -46.29 35.67
C ILE A 1185 -100.63 -47.11 34.53
N ASP A 1186 -99.85 -47.60 33.54
CA ASP A 1186 -100.40 -48.34 32.39
C ASP A 1186 -100.84 -49.79 32.72
N GLY A 1187 -100.55 -50.29 33.94
CA GLY A 1187 -100.94 -51.63 34.41
C GLY A 1187 -102.30 -51.72 35.13
N MET A 1188 -103.10 -50.65 35.15
CA MET A 1188 -104.40 -50.63 35.84
C MET A 1188 -105.49 -51.33 35.00
N THR A 1189 -105.99 -52.48 35.47
CA THR A 1189 -107.16 -53.15 34.88
C THR A 1189 -108.47 -52.66 35.52
N ASP A 1190 -109.50 -52.46 34.69
CA ASP A 1190 -110.85 -51.98 35.08
C ASP A 1190 -111.70 -53.11 35.69
N ASP A 1191 -111.13 -53.86 36.64
CA ASP A 1191 -111.73 -55.07 37.20
C ASP A 1191 -112.58 -54.76 38.45
N ALA A 1192 -113.61 -53.90 38.31
CA ALA A 1192 -114.78 -53.89 39.18
C ALA A 1192 -115.91 -53.05 38.59
N ALA A 1193 -116.91 -53.72 38.02
CA ALA A 1193 -118.13 -53.12 37.52
C ALA A 1193 -118.81 -52.17 38.54
N GLY A 1194 -118.89 -50.89 38.18
CA GLY A 1194 -120.03 -50.03 38.52
C GLY A 1194 -120.29 -49.64 39.98
N THR A 1195 -119.36 -49.80 40.91
CA THR A 1195 -119.53 -49.31 42.29
C THR A 1195 -118.65 -48.08 42.57
N LYS A 1196 -119.14 -47.11 43.35
CA LYS A 1196 -118.43 -45.85 43.68
C LYS A 1196 -117.14 -46.05 44.48
N ASP A 1197 -116.89 -47.27 44.96
CA ASP A 1197 -115.87 -47.59 45.98
C ASP A 1197 -114.88 -48.65 45.48
N GLY A 1198 -114.33 -48.50 44.27
CA GLY A 1198 -113.31 -49.42 43.72
C GLY A 1198 -111.94 -49.35 44.40
N PRO A 1199 -110.95 -50.16 43.97
CA PRO A 1199 -109.58 -50.13 44.52
C PRO A 1199 -108.95 -48.73 44.46
N VAL A 1200 -108.20 -48.38 45.51
CA VAL A 1200 -107.58 -47.07 45.68
C VAL A 1200 -106.10 -47.16 45.40
N TYR A 1201 -105.59 -46.31 44.51
CA TYR A 1201 -104.18 -46.21 44.17
C TYR A 1201 -103.63 -44.83 44.53
N ASP A 1202 -102.38 -44.78 45.01
CA ASP A 1202 -101.67 -43.50 45.14
C ASP A 1202 -101.23 -42.97 43.76
N LEU A 1203 -100.69 -41.75 43.73
CA LEU A 1203 -100.23 -41.11 42.48
C LEU A 1203 -98.99 -41.79 41.86
N GLN A 1204 -98.42 -42.78 42.53
CA GLN A 1204 -97.33 -43.63 42.01
C GLN A 1204 -97.86 -44.96 41.45
N GLY A 1205 -99.18 -45.19 41.46
CA GLY A 1205 -99.80 -46.39 40.91
C GLY A 1205 -99.78 -47.59 41.86
N ARG A 1206 -99.45 -47.41 43.14
CA ARG A 1206 -99.48 -48.50 44.14
C ARG A 1206 -100.89 -48.61 44.73
N ARG A 1207 -101.42 -49.83 44.82
CA ARG A 1207 -102.71 -50.08 45.47
C ARG A 1207 -102.56 -49.87 46.98
N VAL A 1208 -103.29 -48.91 47.53
CA VAL A 1208 -103.26 -48.51 48.94
C VAL A 1208 -104.52 -48.87 49.71
N ALA A 1209 -105.61 -49.22 49.01
CA ALA A 1209 -106.78 -49.87 49.61
C ALA A 1209 -107.53 -50.73 48.58
N ASP A 1210 -108.25 -51.74 49.06
CA ASP A 1210 -109.01 -52.64 48.19
C ASP A 1210 -110.32 -52.04 47.68
N ARG A 1211 -110.88 -51.06 48.41
CA ARG A 1211 -112.10 -50.30 48.12
C ARG A 1211 -112.09 -48.95 48.83
N LEU A 1212 -112.80 -47.95 48.33
CA LEU A 1212 -112.94 -46.63 48.99
C LEU A 1212 -114.18 -46.55 49.89
N ASP A 1213 -114.29 -47.45 50.87
CA ASP A 1213 -115.37 -47.43 51.88
C ASP A 1213 -115.07 -46.44 53.02
N ASP A 1214 -116.04 -46.25 53.93
CA ASP A 1214 -115.90 -45.32 55.07
C ASP A 1214 -114.71 -45.67 55.97
N ALA A 1215 -114.33 -46.95 56.08
CA ALA A 1215 -113.17 -47.36 56.85
C ALA A 1215 -111.87 -46.92 56.17
N ALA A 1216 -111.75 -47.13 54.85
CA ALA A 1216 -110.62 -46.67 54.06
C ALA A 1216 -110.49 -45.15 54.07
N ARG A 1217 -111.59 -44.39 54.02
CA ARG A 1217 -111.58 -42.92 54.09
C ARG A 1217 -111.03 -42.35 55.40
N HIS A 1218 -111.15 -43.08 56.50
CA HIS A 1218 -110.60 -42.66 57.81
C HIS A 1218 -109.16 -43.13 58.06
N GLN A 1219 -108.69 -44.15 57.33
CA GLN A 1219 -107.34 -44.69 57.48
C GLN A 1219 -106.34 -44.13 56.46
N LEU A 1220 -106.80 -43.73 55.28
CA LEU A 1220 -105.96 -43.10 54.27
C LEU A 1220 -105.60 -41.67 54.71
N PRO A 1221 -104.31 -41.27 54.65
CA PRO A 1221 -103.91 -39.89 54.84
C PRO A 1221 -104.65 -38.93 53.90
N ALA A 1222 -104.83 -37.68 54.33
CA ALA A 1222 -105.37 -36.64 53.45
C ALA A 1222 -104.50 -36.49 52.19
N GLY A 1223 -105.09 -36.64 51.02
CA GLY A 1223 -104.36 -36.75 49.77
C GLY A 1223 -105.23 -37.02 48.55
N VAL A 1224 -104.62 -36.95 47.36
CA VAL A 1224 -105.27 -37.29 46.09
C VAL A 1224 -104.94 -38.73 45.72
N TYR A 1225 -105.97 -39.53 45.49
CA TYR A 1225 -105.88 -40.92 45.10
C TYR A 1225 -106.59 -41.16 43.77
N ILE A 1226 -106.25 -42.25 43.08
CA ILE A 1226 -106.96 -42.72 41.89
C ILE A 1226 -107.88 -43.86 42.33
N VAL A 1227 -109.19 -43.69 42.09
CA VAL A 1227 -110.20 -44.72 42.33
C VAL A 1227 -111.04 -44.84 41.08
N ASN A 1228 -111.13 -46.05 40.52
CA ASN A 1228 -111.91 -46.34 39.32
C ASN A 1228 -111.62 -45.34 38.16
N GLY A 1229 -110.33 -45.11 37.89
CA GLY A 1229 -109.84 -44.19 36.86
C GLY A 1229 -110.04 -42.69 37.13
N ARG A 1230 -110.57 -42.29 38.29
CA ARG A 1230 -110.83 -40.88 38.64
C ARG A 1230 -109.98 -40.43 39.83
N LYS A 1231 -109.59 -39.14 39.82
CA LYS A 1231 -108.95 -38.50 40.98
C LYS A 1231 -110.00 -38.26 42.06
N VAL A 1232 -109.76 -38.82 43.25
CA VAL A 1232 -110.59 -38.62 44.43
C VAL A 1232 -109.73 -38.00 45.53
N VAL A 1233 -110.25 -36.96 46.17
CA VAL A 1233 -109.60 -36.32 47.32
C VAL A 1233 -110.16 -36.95 48.59
N VAL A 1234 -109.27 -37.59 49.37
CA VAL A 1234 -109.55 -37.95 50.76
C VAL A 1234 -109.06 -36.77 51.61
N LYS A 1235 -109.94 -36.23 52.44
CA LYS A 1235 -109.67 -35.05 53.28
C LYS A 1235 -109.39 -35.45 54.71
#